data_AF-A0AAD3HBP1-F1
#
_entry.id   AF-A0AAD3HBP1-F1
#
_cell.length_a   1.000
_cell.length_b   1.000
_cell.length_c   1.000
_cell.angle_alpha   90.00
_cell.angle_beta   90.00
_cell.angle_gamma   90.00
#
_symmetry.space_group_name_H-M   'P 1'
#
loop_
_entity.id
_entity.type
_entity.pdbx_description
1 polymer ?
#
loop_
_entity_poly.entity_id
_entity_poly.type
_entity_poly.pdbx_seq_one_letter_code
_entity_poly.pdbx_strand_id
1 'polypeptide(L)'
;MDTLKENMCKNIRRSRREQRYGEPLHQSIRGDFLYLEDPPELPGDCSDEVKRFVSENFRPYDGDESFLAGPTERTLKALKKFAELLEEERKNGGVLDIDIEVVSTITSHKPGYILSPDEDLIKGLQTDMPLKRSCKPIGGFRTVEKALNSYGYEASPKMKEMYTEHVKTHNDFVFSMYTEDMRKARHAHLLTGLPDSYGRGRIIADYRRIALFGVDELIRRKKLDFDAIVNSSEEELRLRSEIHCQIRALQDLLVMADTYEVNLRKPARSFHEAVQFLWLGHTAALKEQDGAAMSIGRWDAFLDIYAENDLKEGIITETEAQEIIDDLVLKIRAVRHLRTPDYNSLFSGDPTWVTLALGGCIMNKDEYNRAQKKSMVTKTSFRFLHTLTNLGASPEPNLTVLWSDSLPPTFLQYCAKLSVATSSIQYENDDLMRPIFGFDYGIACCVSAMRSGIDMQFFGARANLVKLLLMCLNGGRDEIEGIMLCSDLHNACKSSGILETDENHPINYEILSKLFFDVAMPSLAKLYADTMNCIHFSHDYIEYENLQMALHNSNVHRFMAFGIAGLSAVVDSLATIKQKKVYPIRNDDGITIAFKQDEPGKVINYYGNDCDEIDDIATKICAKFQQELSKQKLYRNSRATLSILTITANCVYGKSTGASPDGRERGDPFAPGANAMHNRDVHGVLASLSSVAKLPYKNCLDGISNTFCITPSALAKDGNQVGNLVSLLNCYFKRGGHHININCIGRSMLEEAHEHPDRYPNLTIRVSGYAVRFNQLTKEQREEILKRTMHSTHTSKKTKVNYFTEEKGVEICKSNDSGCIDIEDICPREVDAKSLGQNNLGVVQSIETFTTADGPGVRVIVFMQGCPKRCLFCCNPETQKIVNARYSDASMTDHQVATIIEKYSDFLAPNKGGSTISGGEALLQSDFVTSVFERVHALGLTTCIDTAGHGSEEVWRKVLKETDYILLCLKAMDPDLSGFVNGTNTSRAGYRAKQFAIFARDNFPHIQIVLRWVLLHGLTDTDAEIKELITFAKTLQSRLCHIELLPYHDFAREKYDALKMNYPLEGMEPYKQKDAEHIKQVIEDKGIKVLLAEDE
;
A
#
# COMPACT_ATOMS: atom_id res chain seq x y z
N MET A 1 37.59 -47.12 13.12
CA MET A 1 38.06 -45.80 13.59
C MET A 1 38.71 -44.97 12.47
N ASP A 2 39.18 -45.57 11.37
CA ASP A 2 39.70 -44.82 10.21
C ASP A 2 38.64 -44.37 9.18
N THR A 3 37.43 -44.93 9.21
CA THR A 3 36.30 -44.47 8.36
C THR A 3 35.57 -43.22 8.90
N LEU A 4 35.91 -42.75 10.11
CA LEU A 4 35.34 -41.53 10.71
C LEU A 4 36.20 -40.28 10.44
N LYS A 5 37.46 -40.43 10.00
CA LYS A 5 38.37 -39.30 9.70
C LYS A 5 38.28 -38.79 8.26
N GLU A 6 37.87 -39.62 7.30
CA GLU A 6 37.74 -39.17 5.89
C GLU A 6 36.50 -38.32 5.61
N ASN A 7 35.41 -38.48 6.39
CA ASN A 7 34.18 -37.71 6.19
C ASN A 7 34.20 -36.31 6.83
N MET A 8 35.06 -36.06 7.84
CA MET A 8 35.22 -34.72 8.43
C MET A 8 36.08 -33.77 7.58
N CYS A 9 37.04 -34.29 6.79
CA CYS A 9 37.90 -33.45 5.95
C CYS A 9 37.26 -32.99 4.63
N LYS A 10 36.18 -33.64 4.17
CA LYS A 10 35.46 -33.21 2.94
C LYS A 10 34.45 -32.08 3.19
N ASN A 11 33.94 -31.92 4.42
CA ASN A 11 32.97 -30.87 4.74
C ASN A 11 33.59 -29.51 5.09
N ILE A 12 34.89 -29.45 5.39
CA ILE A 12 35.58 -28.20 5.76
C ILE A 12 36.19 -27.46 4.54
N ARG A 13 36.28 -28.12 3.37
CA ARG A 13 36.83 -27.51 2.14
C ARG A 13 35.80 -26.90 1.18
N ARG A 14 34.51 -26.92 1.53
CA ARG A 14 33.45 -26.23 0.75
C ARG A 14 33.04 -24.86 1.30
N SER A 15 33.53 -24.43 2.46
CA SER A 15 33.13 -23.15 3.10
C SER A 15 34.12 -21.99 2.89
N ARG A 16 35.13 -22.14 2.03
CA ARG A 16 36.09 -21.06 1.73
C ARG A 16 36.43 -21.01 0.24
N ARG A 17 35.59 -20.36 -0.56
CA ARG A 17 36.00 -19.76 -1.84
C ARG A 17 35.03 -18.66 -2.25
N GLU A 18 35.57 -17.44 -2.22
CA GLU A 18 35.22 -16.27 -3.04
C GLU A 18 33.79 -15.70 -2.93
N GLN A 19 33.61 -14.79 -1.98
CA GLN A 19 32.79 -13.59 -2.18
C GLN A 19 33.32 -12.86 -3.42
N ARG A 20 32.64 -13.00 -4.55
CA ARG A 20 32.69 -12.04 -5.66
C ARG A 20 31.36 -11.32 -5.72
N TYR A 21 31.46 -10.00 -5.72
CA TYR A 21 30.38 -9.07 -5.96
C TYR A 21 29.81 -9.27 -7.37
N GLY A 22 28.48 -9.25 -7.51
CA GLY A 22 27.77 -9.08 -8.78
C GLY A 22 27.23 -10.36 -9.42
N GLU A 23 26.11 -10.89 -8.91
CA GLU A 23 25.11 -11.60 -9.73
C GLU A 23 23.70 -11.25 -9.21
N PRO A 24 22.70 -11.09 -10.09
CA PRO A 24 21.34 -10.71 -9.71
C PRO A 24 20.68 -11.82 -8.87
N LEU A 25 19.88 -11.41 -7.89
CA LEU A 25 19.21 -12.20 -6.87
C LEU A 25 18.11 -13.15 -7.42
N HIS A 26 18.45 -13.98 -8.40
CA HIS A 26 17.55 -14.91 -9.08
C HIS A 26 18.07 -16.36 -8.99
N GLN A 27 18.21 -16.88 -7.76
CA GLN A 27 18.21 -18.32 -7.38
C GLN A 27 18.58 -18.37 -5.87
N SER A 28 17.80 -18.87 -4.92
CA SER A 28 16.99 -20.09 -4.92
C SER A 28 15.73 -19.95 -4.05
N ILE A 29 14.55 -19.90 -4.67
CA ILE A 29 13.26 -20.30 -4.04
C ILE A 29 13.12 -21.84 -4.19
N ARG A 30 14.21 -22.57 -3.93
CA ARG A 30 14.28 -24.04 -4.06
C ARG A 30 14.96 -24.58 -2.80
N GLY A 31 14.18 -24.70 -1.74
CA GLY A 31 14.59 -25.24 -0.45
C GLY A 31 13.55 -24.87 0.59
N ASP A 32 12.74 -25.84 1.01
CA ASP A 32 11.68 -25.78 2.01
C ASP A 32 10.43 -24.98 1.61
N PHE A 33 9.62 -25.56 0.71
CA PHE A 33 8.24 -25.09 0.55
C PHE A 33 7.48 -25.36 1.86
N LEU A 34 7.10 -24.28 2.56
CA LEU A 34 6.17 -24.28 3.69
C LEU A 34 4.77 -24.65 3.21
N TYR A 35 4.52 -25.91 2.87
CA TYR A 35 3.14 -26.37 2.75
C TYR A 35 2.54 -26.45 4.14
N LEU A 36 1.37 -25.83 4.35
CA LEU A 36 0.63 -26.00 5.60
C LEU A 36 0.06 -27.41 5.65
N GLU A 37 0.36 -28.13 6.73
CA GLU A 37 -0.27 -29.43 6.97
C GLU A 37 -1.75 -29.24 7.28
N ASP A 38 -2.57 -30.17 6.78
CA ASP A 38 -3.99 -30.19 7.08
C ASP A 38 -4.21 -30.75 8.50
N PRO A 39 -5.14 -30.16 9.30
CA PRO A 39 -5.55 -30.75 10.56
C PRO A 39 -6.08 -32.19 10.39
N PRO A 40 -6.01 -33.03 11.42
CA PRO A 40 -6.64 -34.36 11.39
C PRO A 40 -8.14 -34.25 11.12
N GLU A 41 -8.64 -34.96 10.11
CA GLU A 41 -10.07 -34.93 9.74
C GLU A 41 -10.91 -35.86 10.62
N LEU A 42 -12.15 -35.43 10.89
CA LEU A 42 -13.22 -36.26 11.43
C LEU A 42 -14.17 -36.74 10.31
N PRO A 43 -14.97 -37.80 10.53
CA PRO A 43 -15.73 -38.46 9.46
C PRO A 43 -16.76 -37.59 8.73
N GLY A 44 -17.21 -36.49 9.34
CA GLY A 44 -18.12 -35.51 8.77
C GLY A 44 -17.44 -34.28 8.15
N ASP A 45 -16.12 -34.13 8.29
CA ASP A 45 -15.37 -33.03 7.69
C ASP A 45 -15.45 -33.06 6.15
N CYS A 46 -15.31 -31.89 5.53
CA CYS A 46 -15.52 -31.72 4.09
C CYS A 46 -14.43 -30.91 3.39
N SER A 47 -13.17 -31.17 3.78
CA SER A 47 -11.98 -30.38 3.45
C SER A 47 -11.78 -30.15 1.95
N ASP A 48 -11.97 -31.19 1.15
CA ASP A 48 -11.63 -31.15 -0.27
C ASP A 48 -12.86 -31.08 -1.19
N GLU A 49 -14.09 -31.24 -0.69
CA GLU A 49 -15.26 -31.38 -1.56
C GLU A 49 -15.67 -30.06 -2.24
N VAL A 50 -15.69 -28.94 -1.51
CA VAL A 50 -15.96 -27.61 -2.09
C VAL A 50 -14.86 -27.23 -3.06
N LYS A 51 -13.61 -27.40 -2.64
CA LYS A 51 -12.42 -27.15 -3.44
C LYS A 51 -12.41 -27.97 -4.74
N ARG A 52 -12.73 -29.26 -4.64
CA ARG A 52 -12.88 -30.16 -5.79
C ARG A 52 -14.01 -29.71 -6.70
N PHE A 53 -15.19 -29.42 -6.14
CA PHE A 53 -16.33 -28.89 -6.88
C PHE A 53 -15.94 -27.64 -7.68
N VAL A 54 -15.26 -26.68 -7.05
CA VAL A 54 -14.76 -25.49 -7.75
C VAL A 54 -13.79 -25.89 -8.85
N SER A 55 -12.74 -26.66 -8.55
CA SER A 55 -11.69 -27.01 -9.52
C SER A 55 -12.19 -27.79 -10.74
N GLU A 56 -13.22 -28.63 -10.56
CA GLU A 56 -13.77 -29.49 -11.62
C GLU A 56 -14.80 -28.76 -12.49
N ASN A 57 -15.47 -27.73 -11.96
CA ASN A 57 -16.65 -27.13 -12.61
C ASN A 57 -16.46 -25.67 -13.02
N PHE A 58 -15.49 -24.93 -12.47
CA PHE A 58 -15.30 -23.52 -12.81
C PHE A 58 -14.91 -23.35 -14.29
N ARG A 59 -15.38 -22.25 -14.91
CA ARG A 59 -15.06 -21.88 -16.28
C ARG A 59 -14.20 -20.61 -16.26
N PRO A 60 -12.88 -20.72 -16.52
CA PRO A 60 -12.06 -19.52 -16.63
C PRO A 60 -12.55 -18.62 -17.76
N TYR A 61 -12.46 -17.32 -17.53
CA TYR A 61 -12.86 -16.29 -18.47
C TYR A 61 -11.67 -15.40 -18.83
N ASP A 62 -11.27 -15.46 -20.11
CA ASP A 62 -10.15 -14.69 -20.66
C ASP A 62 -10.61 -13.47 -21.50
N GLY A 63 -11.91 -13.20 -21.54
CA GLY A 63 -12.49 -12.05 -22.24
C GLY A 63 -12.33 -10.73 -21.48
N ASP A 64 -12.96 -9.67 -21.97
CA ASP A 64 -12.93 -8.32 -21.40
C ASP A 64 -14.25 -7.93 -20.71
N GLU A 65 -14.40 -6.67 -20.32
CA GLU A 65 -15.59 -6.19 -19.63
C GLU A 65 -16.84 -6.01 -20.52
N SER A 66 -16.77 -6.30 -21.83
CA SER A 66 -17.82 -5.96 -22.80
C SER A 66 -19.16 -6.65 -22.57
N PHE A 67 -19.19 -7.74 -21.81
CA PHE A 67 -20.42 -8.47 -21.48
C PHE A 67 -21.20 -7.85 -20.31
N LEU A 68 -20.58 -6.97 -19.51
CA LEU A 68 -21.19 -6.47 -18.28
C LEU A 68 -22.45 -5.64 -18.55
N ALA A 69 -23.48 -5.86 -17.72
CA ALA A 69 -24.74 -5.15 -17.79
C ALA A 69 -24.80 -3.96 -16.82
N GLY A 70 -25.44 -2.87 -17.24
CA GLY A 70 -25.72 -1.71 -16.38
C GLY A 70 -26.79 -2.00 -15.31
N PRO A 71 -27.01 -1.06 -14.38
CA PRO A 71 -27.98 -1.26 -13.29
C PRO A 71 -29.42 -1.25 -13.83
N THR A 72 -30.27 -2.12 -13.28
CA THR A 72 -31.71 -2.16 -13.58
C THR A 72 -32.46 -1.02 -12.88
N GLU A 73 -33.73 -0.78 -13.26
CA GLU A 73 -34.60 0.19 -12.57
C GLU A 73 -34.76 -0.13 -11.08
N ARG A 74 -34.86 -1.42 -10.74
CA ARG A 74 -34.96 -1.87 -9.36
C ARG A 74 -33.66 -1.64 -8.59
N THR A 75 -32.49 -1.93 -9.17
CA THR A 75 -31.18 -1.59 -8.57
C THR A 75 -31.07 -0.09 -8.30
N LEU A 76 -31.48 0.75 -9.26
CA LEU A 76 -31.48 2.21 -9.07
C LEU A 76 -32.44 2.65 -7.96
N LYS A 77 -33.62 2.02 -7.84
CA LYS A 77 -34.57 2.25 -6.75
C LYS A 77 -33.97 1.87 -5.38
N ALA A 78 -33.35 0.70 -5.27
CA ALA A 78 -32.68 0.23 -4.05
C ALA A 78 -31.51 1.15 -3.67
N LEU A 79 -30.70 1.55 -4.63
CA LEU A 79 -29.57 2.48 -4.44
C LEU A 79 -30.05 3.84 -3.94
N LYS A 80 -31.14 4.38 -4.51
CA LYS A 80 -31.75 5.63 -4.04
C LYS A 80 -32.21 5.53 -2.59
N LYS A 81 -32.98 4.47 -2.25
CA LYS A 81 -33.45 4.25 -0.88
C LYS A 81 -32.27 4.10 0.10
N PHE A 82 -31.22 3.40 -0.30
CA PHE A 82 -30.03 3.23 0.50
C PHE A 82 -29.28 4.56 0.71
N ALA A 83 -29.18 5.41 -0.32
CA ALA A 83 -28.57 6.73 -0.21
C ALA A 83 -29.33 7.66 0.76
N GLU A 84 -30.68 7.63 0.73
CA GLU A 84 -31.54 8.35 1.67
C GLU A 84 -31.26 7.92 3.12
N LEU A 85 -31.19 6.60 3.37
CA LEU A 85 -30.89 6.05 4.71
C LEU A 85 -29.49 6.44 5.19
N LEU A 86 -28.48 6.46 4.31
CA LEU A 86 -27.14 6.91 4.66
C LEU A 86 -27.10 8.42 4.96
N GLU A 87 -27.95 9.21 4.31
CA GLU A 87 -28.07 10.64 4.61
C GLU A 87 -28.71 10.87 5.98
N GLU A 88 -29.74 10.09 6.32
CA GLU A 88 -30.33 10.07 7.66
C GLU A 88 -29.31 9.61 8.72
N GLU A 89 -28.54 8.56 8.45
CA GLU A 89 -27.46 8.08 9.33
C GLU A 89 -26.44 9.20 9.61
N ARG A 90 -26.06 9.97 8.57
CA ARG A 90 -25.15 11.14 8.73
C ARG A 90 -25.79 12.25 9.58
N LYS A 91 -27.06 12.57 9.34
CA LYS A 91 -27.79 13.59 10.13
C LYS A 91 -27.93 13.21 11.61
N ASN A 92 -27.97 11.91 11.91
CA ASN A 92 -28.02 11.36 13.27
C ASN A 92 -26.62 11.13 13.90
N GLY A 93 -25.56 11.74 13.36
CA GLY A 93 -24.22 11.64 13.95
C GLY A 93 -23.50 10.33 13.66
N GLY A 94 -23.88 9.61 12.59
CA GLY A 94 -23.22 8.40 12.11
C GLY A 94 -23.86 7.08 12.53
N VAL A 95 -24.96 7.12 13.28
CA VAL A 95 -25.74 5.95 13.68
C VAL A 95 -27.19 6.22 13.35
N LEU A 96 -27.80 5.38 12.49
CA LEU A 96 -29.21 5.55 12.13
C LEU A 96 -30.13 5.20 13.30
N ASP A 97 -29.95 3.99 13.85
CA ASP A 97 -30.72 3.48 14.99
C ASP A 97 -29.97 2.31 15.69
N ILE A 98 -30.36 1.99 16.94
CA ILE A 98 -29.79 0.90 17.74
C ILE A 98 -30.91 0.11 18.42
N ASP A 99 -30.86 -1.22 18.36
CA ASP A 99 -31.77 -2.06 19.16
C ASP A 99 -31.32 -2.12 20.63
N ILE A 100 -32.09 -1.48 21.53
CA ILE A 100 -31.78 -1.42 22.97
C ILE A 100 -32.51 -2.50 23.81
N GLU A 101 -33.46 -3.21 23.19
CA GLU A 101 -34.32 -4.19 23.89
C GLU A 101 -33.89 -5.63 23.60
N VAL A 102 -33.49 -5.92 22.36
CA VAL A 102 -33.22 -7.27 21.87
C VAL A 102 -31.72 -7.54 21.86
N VAL A 103 -31.30 -8.55 22.63
CA VAL A 103 -29.95 -9.12 22.52
C VAL A 103 -29.87 -9.94 21.24
N SER A 104 -28.88 -9.61 20.40
CA SER A 104 -28.71 -10.26 19.09
C SER A 104 -28.30 -11.73 19.23
N THR A 105 -29.09 -12.60 18.62
CA THR A 105 -28.82 -14.01 18.32
C THR A 105 -29.25 -14.29 16.87
N ILE A 106 -28.92 -15.47 16.32
CA ILE A 106 -29.31 -15.86 14.96
C ILE A 106 -30.83 -15.69 14.71
N THR A 107 -31.68 -16.01 15.70
CA THR A 107 -33.15 -16.03 15.57
C THR A 107 -33.87 -14.86 16.27
N SER A 108 -33.11 -13.95 16.87
CA SER A 108 -33.65 -12.88 17.73
C SER A 108 -34.51 -11.82 17.02
N HIS A 109 -34.11 -11.41 15.82
CA HIS A 109 -34.74 -10.30 15.10
C HIS A 109 -35.64 -10.80 13.98
N LYS A 110 -36.71 -10.06 13.70
CA LYS A 110 -37.60 -10.28 12.55
C LYS A 110 -36.86 -10.01 11.21
N PRO A 111 -37.39 -10.50 10.09
CA PRO A 111 -36.90 -10.15 8.75
C PRO A 111 -36.88 -8.65 8.49
N GLY A 112 -35.72 -8.12 8.07
CA GLY A 112 -35.56 -6.78 7.50
C GLY A 112 -35.24 -6.78 6.00
N TYR A 113 -35.59 -5.68 5.32
CA TYR A 113 -35.47 -5.48 3.87
C TYR A 113 -35.02 -4.05 3.54
N ILE A 114 -34.35 -3.83 2.41
CA ILE A 114 -34.00 -2.48 1.92
C ILE A 114 -35.20 -1.82 1.24
N LEU A 115 -35.86 -2.55 0.33
CA LEU A 115 -37.09 -2.10 -0.32
C LEU A 115 -38.32 -2.71 0.35
N SER A 116 -38.57 -4.00 0.12
CA SER A 116 -39.70 -4.74 0.66
C SER A 116 -39.48 -6.26 0.52
N PRO A 117 -40.29 -7.12 1.15
CA PRO A 117 -40.17 -8.58 1.02
C PRO A 117 -40.28 -9.10 -0.41
N ASP A 118 -41.08 -8.43 -1.26
CA ASP A 118 -41.33 -8.84 -2.65
C ASP A 118 -40.35 -8.21 -3.64
N GLU A 119 -39.74 -7.07 -3.27
CA GLU A 119 -38.82 -6.33 -4.14
C GLU A 119 -37.34 -6.63 -3.86
N ASP A 120 -36.96 -7.11 -2.68
CA ASP A 120 -35.58 -7.53 -2.41
C ASP A 120 -35.31 -8.91 -3.06
N LEU A 121 -34.40 -8.98 -4.05
CA LEU A 121 -34.02 -10.24 -4.70
C LEU A 121 -33.22 -11.10 -3.73
N ILE A 122 -32.23 -10.51 -3.07
CA ILE A 122 -31.46 -11.16 -2.00
C ILE A 122 -31.97 -10.62 -0.68
N LYS A 123 -32.47 -11.51 0.18
CA LYS A 123 -33.07 -11.19 1.48
C LYS A 123 -32.08 -11.43 2.62
N GLY A 124 -32.17 -10.65 3.70
CA GLY A 124 -31.33 -10.85 4.90
C GLY A 124 -30.69 -9.56 5.36
N LEU A 125 -30.99 -9.14 6.60
CA LEU A 125 -30.37 -8.03 7.30
C LEU A 125 -30.08 -8.43 8.76
N GLN A 126 -29.13 -7.74 9.41
CA GLN A 126 -28.76 -8.00 10.80
C GLN A 126 -29.92 -7.76 11.78
N THR A 127 -30.79 -6.78 11.49
CA THR A 127 -31.97 -6.45 12.28
C THR A 127 -33.21 -6.38 11.37
N ASP A 128 -34.32 -5.91 11.92
CA ASP A 128 -35.58 -5.71 11.21
C ASP A 128 -35.59 -4.47 10.30
N MET A 129 -34.56 -3.62 10.37
CA MET A 129 -34.41 -2.42 9.53
C MET A 129 -32.99 -2.29 8.95
N PRO A 130 -32.82 -1.70 7.75
CA PRO A 130 -31.50 -1.42 7.20
C PRO A 130 -30.73 -0.44 8.10
N LEU A 131 -29.41 -0.64 8.23
CA LEU A 131 -28.47 0.18 9.01
C LEU A 131 -28.69 0.24 10.53
N LYS A 132 -29.78 -0.33 11.07
CA LYS A 132 -30.02 -0.41 12.51
C LYS A 132 -29.03 -1.40 13.15
N ARG A 133 -28.27 -0.94 14.15
CA ARG A 133 -27.22 -1.72 14.83
C ARG A 133 -27.83 -2.62 15.91
N SER A 134 -27.38 -3.87 16.00
CA SER A 134 -27.79 -4.79 17.07
C SER A 134 -26.83 -4.76 18.27
N CYS A 135 -27.33 -5.11 19.45
CA CYS A 135 -26.52 -5.19 20.68
C CYS A 135 -26.04 -6.63 20.96
N LYS A 136 -24.73 -6.77 21.24
CA LYS A 136 -24.07 -8.05 21.59
C LYS A 136 -23.29 -7.93 22.91
N PRO A 137 -23.98 -7.87 24.06
CA PRO A 137 -23.35 -7.66 25.36
C PRO A 137 -22.49 -8.83 25.87
N ILE A 138 -22.55 -10.02 25.25
CA ILE A 138 -21.73 -11.20 25.62
C ILE A 138 -20.23 -10.90 25.50
N GLY A 139 -19.81 -10.13 24.50
CA GLY A 139 -18.42 -9.69 24.34
C GLY A 139 -17.95 -8.71 25.42
N GLY A 140 -18.88 -7.96 26.04
CA GLY A 140 -18.58 -7.03 27.12
C GLY A 140 -19.66 -5.96 27.32
N PHE A 141 -20.45 -6.08 28.38
CA PHE A 141 -21.57 -5.18 28.62
C PHE A 141 -21.15 -3.73 28.91
N ARG A 142 -20.05 -3.51 29.64
CA ARG A 142 -19.53 -2.15 29.90
C ARG A 142 -19.19 -1.41 28.61
N THR A 143 -18.68 -2.12 27.61
CA THR A 143 -18.38 -1.54 26.29
C THR A 143 -19.67 -1.17 25.57
N VAL A 144 -20.67 -2.06 25.59
CA VAL A 144 -21.98 -1.80 24.98
C VAL A 144 -22.67 -0.62 25.65
N GLU A 145 -22.71 -0.56 26.99
CA GLU A 145 -23.29 0.55 27.75
C GLU A 145 -22.59 1.88 27.39
N LYS A 146 -21.25 1.89 27.31
CA LYS A 146 -20.49 3.07 26.88
C LYS A 146 -20.84 3.49 25.45
N ALA A 147 -20.99 2.53 24.52
CA ALA A 147 -21.36 2.81 23.14
C ALA A 147 -22.77 3.42 23.04
N LEU A 148 -23.76 2.80 23.71
CA LEU A 148 -25.14 3.30 23.76
C LEU A 148 -25.18 4.74 24.28
N ASN A 149 -24.56 5.00 25.44
CA ASN A 149 -24.53 6.32 26.05
C ASN A 149 -23.88 7.37 25.13
N SER A 150 -22.85 6.99 24.36
CA SER A 150 -22.18 7.91 23.43
C SER A 150 -23.03 8.35 22.25
N TYR A 151 -24.07 7.60 21.93
CA TYR A 151 -25.04 7.91 20.88
C TYR A 151 -26.41 8.36 21.44
N GLY A 152 -26.51 8.61 22.75
CA GLY A 152 -27.75 9.09 23.39
C GLY A 152 -28.80 7.99 23.65
N TYR A 153 -28.39 6.72 23.66
CA TYR A 153 -29.24 5.58 23.99
C TYR A 153 -28.91 5.05 25.39
N GLU A 154 -29.89 4.41 26.04
CA GLU A 154 -29.69 3.66 27.29
C GLU A 154 -30.08 2.20 27.07
N ALA A 155 -29.34 1.27 27.67
CA ALA A 155 -29.70 -0.15 27.66
C ALA A 155 -31.02 -0.36 28.42
N SER A 156 -31.87 -1.29 27.96
CA SER A 156 -33.09 -1.60 28.69
C SER A 156 -32.78 -2.09 30.12
N PRO A 157 -33.65 -1.80 31.12
CA PRO A 157 -33.41 -2.21 32.51
C PRO A 157 -33.14 -3.71 32.64
N LYS A 158 -33.83 -4.52 31.82
CA LYS A 158 -33.67 -5.98 31.77
C LYS A 158 -32.31 -6.40 31.22
N MET A 159 -31.83 -5.76 30.15
CA MET A 159 -30.49 -6.05 29.61
C MET A 159 -29.42 -5.67 30.63
N LYS A 160 -29.57 -4.50 31.27
CA LYS A 160 -28.65 -4.02 32.29
C LYS A 160 -28.54 -5.00 33.45
N GLU A 161 -29.65 -5.33 34.12
CA GLU A 161 -29.70 -6.29 35.22
C GLU A 161 -29.03 -7.63 34.84
N MET A 162 -29.41 -8.19 33.69
CA MET A 162 -28.89 -9.48 33.23
C MET A 162 -27.36 -9.50 33.11
N TYR A 163 -26.78 -8.49 32.46
CA TYR A 163 -25.34 -8.48 32.15
C TYR A 163 -24.48 -7.77 33.20
N THR A 164 -25.08 -7.13 34.20
CA THR A 164 -24.34 -6.65 35.38
C THR A 164 -24.34 -7.64 36.53
N GLU A 165 -25.40 -8.43 36.69
CA GLU A 165 -25.59 -9.26 37.90
C GLU A 165 -25.55 -10.77 37.64
N HIS A 166 -25.84 -11.24 36.42
CA HIS A 166 -26.10 -12.67 36.18
C HIS A 166 -25.20 -13.31 35.11
N VAL A 167 -24.79 -12.55 34.09
CA VAL A 167 -24.00 -13.07 32.96
C VAL A 167 -22.58 -12.54 33.03
N LYS A 168 -21.61 -13.46 33.08
CA LYS A 168 -20.19 -13.12 32.92
C LYS A 168 -19.87 -12.97 31.44
N THR A 169 -19.27 -11.84 31.06
CA THR A 169 -18.91 -11.55 29.66
C THR A 169 -17.47 -11.94 29.33
N HIS A 170 -17.13 -11.98 28.05
CA HIS A 170 -15.74 -12.16 27.58
C HIS A 170 -14.82 -11.11 28.22
N ASN A 171 -15.23 -9.83 28.17
CA ASN A 171 -14.50 -8.74 28.82
C ASN A 171 -14.25 -9.01 30.31
N ASP A 172 -15.28 -9.35 31.09
CA ASP A 172 -15.13 -9.62 32.53
C ASP A 172 -14.16 -10.78 32.79
N PHE A 173 -14.19 -11.79 31.94
CA PHE A 173 -13.34 -12.96 32.10
C PHE A 173 -11.87 -12.67 31.76
N VAL A 174 -11.59 -11.96 30.65
CA VAL A 174 -10.24 -11.47 30.32
C VAL A 174 -9.66 -10.66 31.48
N PHE A 175 -10.40 -9.66 31.98
CA PHE A 175 -9.92 -8.81 33.07
C PHE A 175 -9.86 -9.52 34.43
N SER A 176 -10.41 -10.72 34.57
CA SER A 176 -10.15 -11.57 35.75
C SER A 176 -8.83 -12.35 35.67
N MET A 177 -8.25 -12.50 34.48
CA MET A 177 -7.00 -13.23 34.24
C MET A 177 -5.78 -12.31 34.02
N TYR A 178 -6.00 -11.06 33.59
CA TYR A 178 -4.92 -10.10 33.34
C TYR A 178 -4.06 -9.81 34.57
N THR A 179 -2.74 -9.94 34.40
CA THR A 179 -1.73 -9.54 35.38
C THR A 179 -1.60 -8.02 35.46
N GLU A 180 -0.88 -7.54 36.46
CA GLU A 180 -0.56 -6.11 36.60
C GLU A 180 0.24 -5.59 35.40
N ASP A 181 1.22 -6.35 34.91
CA ASP A 181 2.05 -5.96 33.76
C ASP A 181 1.22 -5.83 32.47
N MET A 182 0.26 -6.73 32.25
CA MET A 182 -0.66 -6.65 31.10
C MET A 182 -1.50 -5.35 31.16
N ARG A 183 -2.02 -5.01 32.34
CA ARG A 183 -2.81 -3.79 32.54
C ARG A 183 -1.96 -2.54 32.35
N LYS A 184 -0.72 -2.52 32.87
CA LYS A 184 0.22 -1.42 32.69
C LYS A 184 0.60 -1.24 31.21
N ALA A 185 0.91 -2.31 30.50
CA ALA A 185 1.26 -2.23 29.07
C ALA A 185 0.08 -1.74 28.22
N ARG A 186 -1.15 -2.12 28.58
CA ARG A 186 -2.37 -1.59 27.96
C ARG A 186 -2.59 -0.11 28.26
N HIS A 187 -2.39 0.31 29.51
CA HIS A 187 -2.55 1.69 29.94
C HIS A 187 -1.52 2.62 29.30
N ALA A 188 -0.25 2.20 29.27
CA ALA A 188 0.86 2.97 28.71
C ALA A 188 0.95 2.91 27.18
N HIS A 189 -0.04 2.33 26.49
CA HIS A 189 -0.06 2.21 25.04
C HIS A 189 1.12 1.46 24.41
N LEU A 190 1.66 0.45 25.12
CA LEU A 190 2.59 -0.53 24.57
C LEU A 190 1.83 -1.65 23.82
N LEU A 191 0.72 -2.12 24.41
CA LEU A 191 -0.18 -3.15 23.89
C LEU A 191 -1.63 -2.70 24.04
N THR A 192 -2.17 -1.97 23.07
CA THR A 192 -3.55 -1.42 23.14
C THR A 192 -4.36 -1.78 21.91
N GLY A 193 -5.69 -1.84 22.10
CA GLY A 193 -6.62 -2.18 21.04
C GLY A 193 -6.62 -3.67 20.71
N LEU A 194 -6.24 -4.53 21.65
CA LEU A 194 -6.43 -5.98 21.56
C LEU A 194 -7.93 -6.33 21.72
N PRO A 195 -8.40 -7.50 21.25
CA PRO A 195 -9.82 -7.89 21.34
C PRO A 195 -10.24 -8.34 22.75
N ASP A 196 -9.97 -7.49 23.73
CA ASP A 196 -10.41 -7.64 25.13
C ASP A 196 -11.79 -7.02 25.40
N SER A 197 -12.32 -6.26 24.45
CA SER A 197 -13.50 -5.40 24.61
C SER A 197 -14.42 -5.38 23.39
N TYR A 198 -14.17 -6.23 22.39
CA TYR A 198 -14.97 -6.41 21.18
C TYR A 198 -14.69 -7.82 20.60
N GLY A 199 -15.60 -8.37 19.80
CA GLY A 199 -15.42 -9.69 19.19
C GLY A 199 -14.16 -9.80 18.33
N ARG A 200 -13.44 -10.93 18.40
CA ARG A 200 -12.13 -11.08 17.76
C ARG A 200 -12.17 -11.03 16.22
N GLY A 201 -13.22 -11.57 15.60
CA GLY A 201 -13.29 -11.73 14.14
C GLY A 201 -12.16 -12.61 13.60
N ARG A 202 -11.67 -12.33 12.38
CA ARG A 202 -10.59 -13.10 11.70
C ARG A 202 -10.91 -14.59 11.51
N ILE A 203 -12.17 -14.87 11.17
CA ILE A 203 -12.67 -16.21 10.82
C ILE A 203 -13.38 -16.11 9.47
N ILE A 204 -12.98 -16.94 8.50
CA ILE A 204 -13.68 -17.11 7.22
C ILE A 204 -14.35 -18.47 7.22
N ALA A 205 -15.63 -18.46 7.56
CA ALA A 205 -16.49 -19.62 7.39
C ALA A 205 -16.66 -19.96 5.91
N ASP A 206 -16.68 -21.26 5.57
CA ASP A 206 -16.94 -21.68 4.21
C ASP A 206 -18.45 -21.71 3.93
N TYR A 207 -19.03 -20.53 3.72
CA TYR A 207 -20.46 -20.37 3.41
C TYR A 207 -20.91 -21.12 2.15
N ARG A 208 -19.96 -21.49 1.27
CA ARG A 208 -20.22 -22.28 0.05
C ARG A 208 -20.75 -23.67 0.39
N ARG A 209 -20.39 -24.21 1.56
CA ARG A 209 -20.91 -25.48 2.09
C ARG A 209 -22.44 -25.48 2.21
N ILE A 210 -23.06 -24.33 2.53
CA ILE A 210 -24.52 -24.20 2.62
C ILE A 210 -25.17 -24.43 1.25
N ALA A 211 -24.68 -23.73 0.23
CA ALA A 211 -25.20 -23.88 -1.13
C ALA A 211 -24.90 -25.26 -1.74
N LEU A 212 -23.72 -25.83 -1.48
CA LEU A 212 -23.31 -27.10 -2.08
C LEU A 212 -24.01 -28.32 -1.45
N PHE A 213 -24.22 -28.32 -0.13
CA PHE A 213 -24.73 -29.50 0.59
C PHE A 213 -26.15 -29.35 1.12
N GLY A 214 -26.59 -28.12 1.42
CA GLY A 214 -27.77 -27.87 2.24
C GLY A 214 -27.51 -28.12 3.73
N VAL A 215 -28.25 -27.41 4.58
CA VAL A 215 -27.99 -27.40 6.03
C VAL A 215 -28.34 -28.72 6.72
N ASP A 216 -29.31 -29.49 6.21
CA ASP A 216 -29.66 -30.80 6.81
C ASP A 216 -28.48 -31.79 6.70
N GLU A 217 -27.75 -31.76 5.57
CA GLU A 217 -26.56 -32.59 5.38
C GLU A 217 -25.40 -32.12 6.26
N LEU A 218 -25.21 -30.81 6.42
CA LEU A 218 -24.20 -30.25 7.33
C LEU A 218 -24.46 -30.65 8.78
N ILE A 219 -25.72 -30.61 9.23
CA ILE A 219 -26.12 -31.09 10.55
C ILE A 219 -25.83 -32.59 10.69
N ARG A 220 -26.16 -33.39 9.67
CA ARG A 220 -25.89 -34.85 9.69
C ARG A 220 -24.39 -35.13 9.82
N ARG A 221 -23.55 -34.41 9.07
CA ARG A 221 -22.09 -34.52 9.11
C ARG A 221 -21.52 -34.12 10.46
N LYS A 222 -21.93 -32.99 11.03
CA LYS A 222 -21.47 -32.58 12.38
C LYS A 222 -21.89 -33.56 13.48
N LYS A 223 -23.03 -34.26 13.32
CA LYS A 223 -23.40 -35.37 14.23
C LYS A 223 -22.42 -36.55 14.14
N LEU A 224 -21.93 -36.88 12.94
CA LEU A 224 -20.89 -37.91 12.78
C LEU A 224 -19.61 -37.53 13.51
N ASP A 225 -19.19 -36.26 13.41
CA ASP A 225 -18.02 -35.76 14.14
C ASP A 225 -18.21 -35.83 15.65
N PHE A 226 -19.40 -35.43 16.13
CA PHE A 226 -19.75 -35.52 17.54
C PHE A 226 -19.67 -36.96 18.07
N ASP A 227 -20.18 -37.92 17.29
CA ASP A 227 -20.20 -39.34 17.65
C ASP A 227 -18.80 -40.00 17.56
N ALA A 228 -17.91 -39.47 16.70
CA ALA A 228 -16.54 -39.94 16.56
C ALA A 228 -15.65 -39.61 17.76
N ILE A 229 -15.98 -38.58 18.54
CA ILE A 229 -15.20 -38.16 19.72
C ILE A 229 -15.62 -38.98 20.95
N VAL A 230 -14.87 -40.04 21.22
CA VAL A 230 -15.14 -41.00 22.32
C VAL A 230 -14.30 -40.79 23.59
N ASN A 231 -13.16 -40.12 23.46
CA ASN A 231 -12.23 -39.89 24.57
C ASN A 231 -12.71 -38.74 25.48
N SER A 232 -12.09 -38.63 26.66
CA SER A 232 -12.50 -37.72 27.74
C SER A 232 -11.42 -36.73 28.18
N SER A 233 -10.43 -36.44 27.33
CA SER A 233 -9.50 -35.33 27.58
C SER A 233 -10.24 -33.99 27.57
N GLU A 234 -9.75 -32.98 28.28
CA GLU A 234 -10.38 -31.65 28.30
C GLU A 234 -10.51 -31.05 26.90
N GLU A 235 -9.52 -31.26 26.03
CA GLU A 235 -9.52 -30.80 24.65
C GLU A 235 -10.63 -31.46 23.82
N GLU A 236 -10.79 -32.78 23.93
CA GLU A 236 -11.82 -33.53 23.20
C GLU A 236 -13.22 -33.27 23.75
N LEU A 237 -13.39 -33.16 25.07
CA LEU A 237 -14.66 -32.78 25.68
C LEU A 237 -15.10 -31.37 25.26
N ARG A 238 -14.14 -30.43 25.22
CA ARG A 238 -14.38 -29.09 24.69
C ARG A 238 -14.78 -29.12 23.22
N LEU A 239 -14.02 -29.80 22.36
CA LEU A 239 -14.34 -29.93 20.93
C LEU A 239 -15.73 -30.55 20.72
N ARG A 240 -16.07 -31.59 21.48
CA ARG A 240 -17.38 -32.24 21.40
C ARG A 240 -18.51 -31.30 21.82
N SER A 241 -18.30 -30.47 22.85
CA SER A 241 -19.25 -29.42 23.24
C SER A 241 -19.38 -28.34 22.16
N GLU A 242 -18.27 -27.92 21.54
CA GLU A 242 -18.27 -26.96 20.43
C GLU A 242 -19.06 -27.48 19.24
N ILE A 243 -18.85 -28.73 18.83
CA ILE A 243 -19.60 -29.37 17.73
C ILE A 243 -21.10 -29.43 18.06
N HIS A 244 -21.46 -29.71 19.31
CA HIS A 244 -22.86 -29.69 19.72
C HIS A 244 -23.49 -28.29 19.58
N CYS A 245 -22.76 -27.23 19.93
CA CYS A 245 -23.23 -25.85 19.72
C CYS A 245 -23.25 -25.48 18.22
N GLN A 246 -22.29 -25.95 17.42
CA GLN A 246 -22.28 -25.80 15.96
C GLN A 246 -23.53 -26.43 15.31
N ILE A 247 -23.95 -27.62 15.75
CA ILE A 247 -25.19 -28.26 15.29
C ILE A 247 -26.41 -27.39 15.61
N ARG A 248 -26.48 -26.82 16.83
CA ARG A 248 -27.57 -25.92 17.20
C ARG A 248 -27.58 -24.65 16.36
N ALA A 249 -26.42 -24.04 16.10
CA ALA A 249 -26.32 -22.85 15.26
C ALA A 249 -26.80 -23.10 13.82
N LEU A 250 -26.53 -24.29 13.25
CA LEU A 250 -27.09 -24.69 11.95
C LEU A 250 -28.62 -24.86 11.99
N GLN A 251 -29.18 -25.34 13.10
CA GLN A 251 -30.64 -25.42 13.29
C GLN A 251 -31.26 -24.03 13.41
N ASP A 252 -30.61 -23.12 14.13
CA ASP A 252 -31.03 -21.72 14.25
C ASP A 252 -30.95 -21.00 12.90
N LEU A 253 -29.96 -21.31 12.06
CA LEU A 253 -29.89 -20.81 10.69
C LEU A 253 -31.12 -21.23 9.87
N LEU A 254 -31.60 -22.46 10.02
CA LEU A 254 -32.83 -22.91 9.36
C LEU A 254 -34.05 -22.12 9.85
N VAL A 255 -34.17 -21.91 11.17
CA VAL A 255 -35.26 -21.10 11.74
C VAL A 255 -35.22 -19.67 11.19
N MET A 256 -34.04 -19.04 11.16
CA MET A 256 -33.88 -17.71 10.60
C MET A 256 -34.26 -17.67 9.11
N ALA A 257 -33.80 -18.63 8.32
CA ALA A 257 -34.10 -18.68 6.89
C ALA A 257 -35.59 -18.92 6.60
N ASP A 258 -36.26 -19.75 7.42
CA ASP A 258 -37.71 -19.98 7.32
C ASP A 258 -38.50 -18.67 7.53
N THR A 259 -38.02 -17.72 8.36
CA THR A 259 -38.66 -16.40 8.49
C THR A 259 -38.54 -15.51 7.26
N TYR A 260 -37.53 -15.75 6.42
CA TYR A 260 -37.35 -15.08 5.13
C TYR A 260 -38.01 -15.85 3.95
N GLU A 261 -38.69 -16.96 4.25
CA GLU A 261 -39.30 -17.88 3.28
C GLU A 261 -38.26 -18.52 2.34
N VAL A 262 -37.04 -18.76 2.85
CA VAL A 262 -35.94 -19.39 2.09
C VAL A 262 -35.63 -20.77 2.65
N ASN A 263 -35.67 -21.80 1.80
CA ASN A 263 -35.41 -23.18 2.20
C ASN A 263 -33.94 -23.58 2.04
N LEU A 264 -33.14 -23.45 3.11
CA LEU A 264 -31.72 -23.85 3.12
C LEU A 264 -31.47 -25.34 3.35
N ARG A 265 -32.52 -26.18 3.45
CA ARG A 265 -32.37 -27.58 3.89
C ARG A 265 -31.62 -28.45 2.87
N LYS A 266 -31.83 -28.17 1.58
CA LYS A 266 -31.26 -28.91 0.44
C LYS A 266 -30.23 -28.05 -0.30
N PRO A 267 -29.36 -28.62 -1.14
CA PRO A 267 -28.45 -27.85 -1.98
C PRO A 267 -29.17 -26.83 -2.86
N ALA A 268 -28.51 -25.70 -3.12
CA ALA A 268 -28.96 -24.68 -4.08
C ALA A 268 -28.99 -25.24 -5.50
N ARG A 269 -29.96 -24.78 -6.31
CA ARG A 269 -30.23 -25.28 -7.67
C ARG A 269 -30.10 -24.22 -8.76
N SER A 270 -29.99 -22.96 -8.38
CA SER A 270 -29.84 -21.81 -9.28
C SER A 270 -28.80 -20.86 -8.72
N PHE A 271 -28.36 -19.92 -9.55
CA PHE A 271 -27.48 -18.82 -9.16
C PHE A 271 -28.10 -17.96 -8.07
N HIS A 272 -29.40 -17.64 -8.19
CA HIS A 272 -30.13 -16.88 -7.18
C HIS A 272 -30.14 -17.60 -5.83
N GLU A 273 -30.47 -18.90 -5.80
CA GLU A 273 -30.45 -19.68 -4.56
C GLU A 273 -29.04 -19.75 -3.96
N ALA A 274 -28.01 -19.98 -4.78
CA ALA A 274 -26.63 -20.03 -4.29
C ALA A 274 -26.22 -18.71 -3.62
N VAL A 275 -26.47 -17.57 -4.27
CA VAL A 275 -26.19 -16.25 -3.70
C VAL A 275 -26.96 -16.02 -2.40
N GLN A 276 -28.27 -16.33 -2.40
CA GLN A 276 -29.13 -16.17 -1.24
C GLN A 276 -28.68 -17.03 -0.04
N PHE A 277 -28.21 -18.25 -0.28
CA PHE A 277 -27.79 -19.21 0.74
C PHE A 277 -26.49 -18.77 1.42
N LEU A 278 -25.50 -18.35 0.62
CA LEU A 278 -24.24 -17.80 1.12
C LEU A 278 -24.52 -16.55 1.96
N TRP A 279 -25.40 -15.66 1.48
CA TRP A 279 -25.75 -14.44 2.19
C TRP A 279 -26.50 -14.67 3.51
N LEU A 280 -27.46 -15.60 3.58
CA LEU A 280 -28.13 -15.91 4.85
C LEU A 280 -27.19 -16.59 5.85
N GLY A 281 -26.29 -17.46 5.39
CA GLY A 281 -25.22 -18.00 6.24
C GLY A 281 -24.38 -16.90 6.86
N HIS A 282 -23.98 -15.90 6.07
CA HIS A 282 -23.22 -14.76 6.56
C HIS A 282 -24.05 -13.83 7.46
N THR A 283 -25.31 -13.58 7.10
CA THR A 283 -26.24 -12.78 7.91
C THR A 283 -26.42 -13.36 9.31
N ALA A 284 -26.57 -14.70 9.41
CA ALA A 284 -26.65 -15.37 10.69
C ALA A 284 -25.34 -15.23 11.50
N ALA A 285 -24.17 -15.28 10.86
CA ALA A 285 -22.89 -15.01 11.51
C ALA A 285 -22.81 -13.56 12.03
N LEU A 286 -23.28 -12.58 11.24
CA LEU A 286 -23.34 -11.16 11.65
C LEU A 286 -24.36 -10.88 12.76
N LYS A 287 -25.41 -11.72 12.89
CA LYS A 287 -26.37 -11.68 13.99
C LYS A 287 -25.82 -12.31 15.27
N GLU A 288 -25.01 -13.35 15.15
CA GLU A 288 -24.38 -14.03 16.29
C GLU A 288 -23.16 -13.25 16.82
N GLN A 289 -22.32 -12.71 15.93
CA GLN A 289 -21.01 -12.15 16.26
C GLN A 289 -20.86 -10.70 15.77
N ASP A 290 -20.01 -9.92 16.45
CA ASP A 290 -19.57 -8.58 16.04
C ASP A 290 -18.04 -8.48 15.97
N GLY A 291 -17.42 -9.54 15.45
CA GLY A 291 -15.98 -9.58 15.18
C GLY A 291 -15.48 -8.30 14.52
N ALA A 292 -14.26 -7.87 14.84
CA ALA A 292 -13.69 -6.68 14.20
C ALA A 292 -13.79 -6.78 12.67
N ALA A 293 -13.36 -7.91 12.10
CA ALA A 293 -13.50 -8.22 10.69
C ALA A 293 -14.38 -9.45 10.46
N MET A 294 -15.43 -9.29 9.63
CA MET A 294 -16.41 -10.32 9.28
C MET A 294 -16.31 -10.66 7.79
N SER A 295 -15.17 -11.18 7.37
CA SER A 295 -14.86 -11.46 5.97
C SER A 295 -15.62 -12.67 5.41
N ILE A 296 -15.90 -12.64 4.10
CA ILE A 296 -16.66 -13.70 3.41
C ILE A 296 -15.78 -14.68 2.62
N GLY A 297 -14.51 -14.32 2.39
CA GLY A 297 -13.55 -15.19 1.72
C GLY A 297 -13.65 -15.07 0.21
N ARG A 298 -13.83 -16.19 -0.50
CA ARG A 298 -13.73 -16.26 -1.95
C ARG A 298 -14.95 -16.92 -2.57
N TRP A 299 -15.83 -16.11 -3.18
CA TRP A 299 -17.12 -16.57 -3.71
C TRP A 299 -17.21 -16.55 -5.24
N ASP A 300 -16.36 -15.79 -5.93
CA ASP A 300 -16.48 -15.51 -7.36
C ASP A 300 -16.53 -16.77 -8.24
N ALA A 301 -15.51 -17.63 -8.19
CA ALA A 301 -15.46 -18.83 -9.01
C ALA A 301 -16.55 -19.85 -8.62
N PHE A 302 -16.93 -19.91 -7.34
CA PHE A 302 -17.98 -20.82 -6.86
C PHE A 302 -19.35 -20.41 -7.38
N LEU A 303 -19.71 -19.13 -7.22
CA LEU A 303 -20.98 -18.58 -7.68
C LEU A 303 -21.09 -18.59 -9.21
N ASP A 304 -19.98 -18.38 -9.92
CA ASP A 304 -19.98 -18.37 -11.39
C ASP A 304 -20.35 -19.73 -11.99
N ILE A 305 -20.09 -20.84 -11.30
CA ILE A 305 -20.52 -22.18 -11.73
C ILE A 305 -22.05 -22.23 -11.87
N TYR A 306 -22.77 -21.66 -10.90
CA TYR A 306 -24.22 -21.58 -10.96
C TYR A 306 -24.69 -20.56 -12.00
N ALA A 307 -24.04 -19.40 -12.08
CA ALA A 307 -24.37 -18.37 -13.07
C ALA A 307 -24.25 -18.88 -14.51
N GLU A 308 -23.14 -19.54 -14.85
CA GLU A 308 -22.89 -20.06 -16.20
C GLU A 308 -23.85 -21.19 -16.57
N ASN A 309 -24.28 -22.01 -15.60
CA ASN A 309 -25.30 -23.03 -15.84
C ASN A 309 -26.65 -22.38 -16.14
N ASP A 310 -27.10 -21.44 -15.31
CA ASP A 310 -28.39 -20.75 -15.50
C ASP A 310 -28.41 -19.93 -16.80
N LEU A 311 -27.31 -19.24 -17.13
CA LEU A 311 -27.16 -18.50 -18.40
C LEU A 311 -27.23 -19.44 -19.61
N LYS A 312 -26.57 -20.60 -19.53
CA LYS A 312 -26.56 -21.59 -20.62
C LYS A 312 -27.93 -22.23 -20.82
N GLU A 313 -28.68 -22.45 -19.74
CA GLU A 313 -30.04 -22.99 -19.78
C GLU A 313 -31.10 -21.92 -20.13
N GLY A 314 -30.71 -20.64 -20.16
CA GLY A 314 -31.62 -19.52 -20.42
C GLY A 314 -32.58 -19.23 -19.27
N ILE A 315 -32.20 -19.63 -18.04
CA ILE A 315 -32.96 -19.37 -16.81
C ILE A 315 -32.82 -17.90 -16.39
N ILE A 316 -31.61 -17.35 -16.56
CA ILE A 316 -31.32 -15.93 -16.32
C ILE A 316 -30.61 -15.32 -17.53
N THR A 317 -30.69 -14.01 -17.62
CA THR A 317 -29.91 -13.16 -18.51
C THR A 317 -28.69 -12.58 -17.77
N GLU A 318 -27.74 -12.01 -18.52
CA GLU A 318 -26.60 -11.31 -17.91
C GLU A 318 -27.03 -10.12 -17.05
N THR A 319 -28.08 -9.41 -17.46
CA THR A 319 -28.67 -8.31 -16.68
C THR A 319 -29.19 -8.80 -15.33
N GLU A 320 -29.92 -9.92 -15.30
CA GLU A 320 -30.43 -10.51 -14.05
C GLU A 320 -29.28 -11.06 -13.18
N ALA A 321 -28.24 -11.65 -13.79
CA ALA A 321 -27.05 -12.09 -13.07
C ALA A 321 -26.32 -10.91 -12.39
N GLN A 322 -26.15 -9.79 -13.09
CA GLN A 322 -25.58 -8.58 -12.50
C GLN A 322 -26.48 -7.97 -11.43
N GLU A 323 -27.79 -7.93 -11.63
CA GLU A 323 -28.75 -7.39 -10.66
C GLU A 323 -28.73 -8.14 -9.32
N ILE A 324 -28.58 -9.47 -9.36
CA ILE A 324 -28.41 -10.31 -8.17
C ILE A 324 -27.13 -9.95 -7.40
N ILE A 325 -26.02 -9.76 -8.12
CA ILE A 325 -24.73 -9.35 -7.52
C ILE A 325 -24.81 -7.93 -6.95
N ASP A 326 -25.43 -7.00 -7.66
CA ASP A 326 -25.65 -5.62 -7.22
C ASP A 326 -26.47 -5.59 -5.92
N ASP A 327 -27.57 -6.36 -5.82
CA ASP A 327 -28.38 -6.42 -4.61
C ASP A 327 -27.64 -7.07 -3.44
N LEU A 328 -26.91 -8.17 -3.67
CA LEU A 328 -26.02 -8.76 -2.67
C LEU A 328 -25.04 -7.71 -2.11
N VAL A 329 -24.39 -6.95 -3.00
CA VAL A 329 -23.41 -5.93 -2.59
C VAL A 329 -24.08 -4.78 -1.82
N LEU A 330 -25.33 -4.41 -2.13
CA LEU A 330 -26.08 -3.47 -1.29
C LEU A 330 -26.31 -4.01 0.12
N LYS A 331 -26.59 -5.31 0.29
CA LYS A 331 -26.70 -5.92 1.63
C LYS A 331 -25.38 -5.91 2.37
N ILE A 332 -24.27 -6.20 1.70
CA ILE A 332 -22.92 -6.10 2.26
C ILE A 332 -22.63 -4.67 2.72
N ARG A 333 -22.93 -3.65 1.89
CA ARG A 333 -22.74 -2.24 2.23
C ARG A 333 -23.60 -1.77 3.42
N ALA A 334 -24.68 -2.50 3.72
CA ALA A 334 -25.60 -2.21 4.83
C ALA A 334 -25.16 -2.79 6.18
N VAL A 335 -24.10 -3.60 6.22
CA VAL A 335 -23.60 -4.20 7.47
C VAL A 335 -23.11 -3.11 8.44
N ARG A 336 -23.48 -3.22 9.71
CA ARG A 336 -23.11 -2.30 10.81
C ARG A 336 -22.85 -3.05 12.11
N HIS A 337 -21.98 -2.48 12.95
CA HIS A 337 -21.75 -2.95 14.31
C HIS A 337 -21.82 -1.80 15.31
N LEU A 338 -22.40 -1.99 16.48
CA LEU A 338 -22.34 -0.98 17.54
C LEU A 338 -20.91 -0.91 18.09
N ARG A 339 -20.27 0.25 17.99
CA ARG A 339 -18.87 0.46 18.40
C ARG A 339 -18.75 1.69 19.31
N THR A 340 -17.73 1.70 20.16
CA THR A 340 -17.42 2.88 20.98
C THR A 340 -16.61 3.91 20.18
N PRO A 341 -16.60 5.19 20.60
CA PRO A 341 -15.70 6.19 20.01
C PRO A 341 -14.22 5.80 20.07
N ASP A 342 -13.79 5.09 21.13
CA ASP A 342 -12.42 4.59 21.27
C ASP A 342 -12.09 3.55 20.19
N TYR A 343 -13.03 2.62 19.91
CA TYR A 343 -12.90 1.66 18.82
C TYR A 343 -12.81 2.40 17.48
N ASN A 344 -13.68 3.37 17.22
CA ASN A 344 -13.68 4.14 15.97
C ASN A 344 -12.40 4.96 15.76
N SER A 345 -11.68 5.28 16.83
CA SER A 345 -10.36 5.93 16.71
C SER A 345 -9.27 4.95 16.25
N LEU A 346 -9.32 3.70 16.75
CA LEU A 346 -8.42 2.60 16.35
C LEU A 346 -8.75 2.01 14.98
N PHE A 347 -10.04 2.08 14.60
CA PHE A 347 -10.62 1.48 13.41
C PHE A 347 -11.60 2.47 12.74
N SER A 348 -11.06 3.48 12.07
CA SER A 348 -11.85 4.60 11.53
C SER A 348 -12.71 4.24 10.33
N GLY A 349 -13.80 4.98 10.13
CA GLY A 349 -14.65 4.88 8.94
C GLY A 349 -15.73 3.80 9.01
N ASP A 350 -16.14 3.40 10.23
CA ASP A 350 -17.14 2.37 10.50
C ASP A 350 -16.90 1.04 9.74
N PRO A 351 -15.67 0.48 9.78
CA PRO A 351 -15.31 -0.68 8.97
C PRO A 351 -15.90 -1.98 9.50
N THR A 352 -16.20 -2.89 8.57
CA THR A 352 -16.71 -4.24 8.85
C THR A 352 -15.82 -5.34 8.25
N TRP A 353 -14.96 -4.96 7.30
CA TRP A 353 -14.07 -5.82 6.52
C TRP A 353 -14.79 -7.07 6.02
N VAL A 354 -15.88 -6.83 5.27
CA VAL A 354 -16.54 -7.89 4.49
C VAL A 354 -15.69 -8.13 3.24
N THR A 355 -14.51 -8.70 3.48
CA THR A 355 -13.47 -8.89 2.48
C THR A 355 -13.82 -10.03 1.55
N LEU A 356 -13.75 -9.74 0.26
CA LEU A 356 -14.02 -10.66 -0.84
C LEU A 356 -12.78 -10.75 -1.73
N ALA A 357 -12.16 -11.93 -1.73
CA ALA A 357 -11.05 -12.26 -2.62
C ALA A 357 -11.58 -12.67 -4.00
N LEU A 358 -10.96 -12.15 -5.05
CA LEU A 358 -11.32 -12.36 -6.46
C LEU A 358 -10.10 -12.80 -7.28
N GLY A 359 -10.33 -13.59 -8.33
CA GLY A 359 -9.27 -13.96 -9.28
C GLY A 359 -8.34 -15.04 -8.73
N GLY A 360 -7.03 -14.87 -8.85
CA GLY A 360 -6.02 -15.88 -8.48
C GLY A 360 -5.89 -17.01 -9.51
N CYS A 361 -5.08 -18.02 -9.20
CA CYS A 361 -4.83 -19.16 -10.09
C CYS A 361 -4.98 -20.51 -9.38
N ILE A 362 -5.30 -21.54 -10.14
CA ILE A 362 -5.22 -22.93 -9.70
C ILE A 362 -3.85 -23.52 -10.06
N MET A 363 -3.33 -24.38 -9.18
CA MET A 363 -2.12 -25.16 -9.37
C MET A 363 -2.46 -26.64 -9.19
N ASN A 364 -2.23 -27.46 -10.22
CA ASN A 364 -2.41 -28.91 -10.11
C ASN A 364 -1.33 -29.51 -9.19
N LYS A 365 -1.75 -30.30 -8.19
CA LYS A 365 -0.86 -30.95 -7.22
C LYS A 365 0.17 -31.89 -7.89
N ASP A 366 -0.15 -32.44 -9.06
CA ASP A 366 0.69 -33.44 -9.76
C ASP A 366 1.82 -32.84 -10.62
N GLU A 367 1.83 -31.51 -10.83
CA GLU A 367 2.76 -30.87 -11.77
C GLU A 367 3.50 -29.70 -11.12
N TYR A 368 4.34 -30.01 -10.13
CA TYR A 368 5.24 -29.05 -9.46
C TYR A 368 6.25 -28.36 -10.42
N ASN A 369 6.32 -28.79 -11.68
CA ASN A 369 7.21 -28.28 -12.71
C ASN A 369 6.46 -27.39 -13.72
N ARG A 370 6.18 -26.12 -13.38
CA ARG A 370 5.81 -25.03 -14.33
C ARG A 370 4.70 -25.32 -15.38
N ALA A 371 3.99 -26.44 -15.32
CA ALA A 371 2.97 -26.80 -16.28
C ALA A 371 1.66 -26.10 -15.89
N GLN A 372 1.42 -24.99 -16.60
CA GLN A 372 0.18 -24.23 -16.73
C GLN A 372 -0.55 -23.90 -15.41
N LYS A 373 -0.03 -22.89 -14.70
CA LYS A 373 -0.89 -22.05 -13.83
C LYS A 373 -2.09 -21.63 -14.67
N LYS A 374 -3.31 -21.94 -14.22
CA LYS A 374 -4.53 -21.55 -14.92
C LYS A 374 -5.24 -20.48 -14.10
N SER A 375 -5.59 -19.38 -14.76
CA SER A 375 -6.41 -18.33 -14.15
C SER A 375 -7.71 -18.92 -13.59
N MET A 376 -8.13 -18.42 -12.44
CA MET A 376 -9.45 -18.67 -11.85
C MET A 376 -10.37 -17.45 -11.97
N VAL A 377 -10.01 -16.46 -12.79
CA VAL A 377 -10.88 -15.35 -13.14
C VAL A 377 -12.11 -15.88 -13.87
N THR A 378 -13.28 -15.41 -13.47
CA THR A 378 -14.57 -15.76 -14.05
C THR A 378 -15.35 -14.51 -14.44
N LYS A 379 -16.50 -14.66 -15.11
CA LYS A 379 -17.38 -13.51 -15.36
C LYS A 379 -17.87 -12.89 -14.06
N THR A 380 -18.17 -13.70 -13.05
CA THR A 380 -18.56 -13.20 -11.72
C THR A 380 -17.44 -12.40 -11.04
N SER A 381 -16.16 -12.68 -11.30
CA SER A 381 -15.05 -11.81 -10.84
C SER A 381 -15.20 -10.39 -11.40
N PHE A 382 -15.57 -10.23 -12.68
CA PHE A 382 -15.87 -8.93 -13.29
C PHE A 382 -17.17 -8.34 -12.73
N ARG A 383 -18.24 -9.13 -12.53
CA ARG A 383 -19.53 -8.63 -11.99
C ARG A 383 -19.37 -8.00 -10.60
N PHE A 384 -18.58 -8.61 -9.71
CA PHE A 384 -18.28 -8.04 -8.39
C PHE A 384 -17.53 -6.72 -8.50
N LEU A 385 -16.52 -6.64 -9.37
CA LEU A 385 -15.80 -5.40 -9.64
C LEU A 385 -16.72 -4.33 -10.25
N HIS A 386 -17.65 -4.74 -11.13
CA HIS A 386 -18.60 -3.85 -11.81
C HIS A 386 -19.56 -3.14 -10.86
N THR A 387 -19.75 -3.66 -9.65
CA THR A 387 -20.55 -2.97 -8.62
C THR A 387 -19.96 -1.61 -8.23
N LEU A 388 -18.67 -1.38 -8.44
CA LEU A 388 -18.04 -0.06 -8.28
C LEU A 388 -18.46 0.94 -9.36
N THR A 389 -18.97 0.44 -10.50
CA THR A 389 -19.60 1.24 -11.56
C THR A 389 -21.10 1.38 -11.30
N ASN A 390 -21.84 0.28 -11.17
CA ASN A 390 -23.30 0.28 -11.05
C ASN A 390 -23.80 0.94 -9.77
N LEU A 391 -23.12 0.70 -8.64
CA LEU A 391 -23.50 1.20 -7.32
C LEU A 391 -22.59 2.34 -6.83
N GLY A 392 -21.62 2.75 -7.65
CA GLY A 392 -20.58 3.70 -7.30
C GLY A 392 -19.50 3.15 -6.35
N ALA A 393 -18.43 3.94 -6.20
CA ALA A 393 -17.30 3.65 -5.31
C ALA A 393 -17.77 3.48 -3.86
N SER A 394 -17.20 2.48 -3.17
CA SER A 394 -17.58 2.14 -1.81
C SER A 394 -16.43 1.46 -1.06
N PRO A 395 -16.33 1.69 0.25
CA PRO A 395 -15.40 0.96 1.11
C PRO A 395 -15.61 -0.55 1.17
N GLU A 396 -16.88 -0.97 1.18
CA GLU A 396 -17.32 -2.35 1.35
C GLU A 396 -18.10 -2.83 0.12
N PRO A 397 -18.04 -4.13 -0.24
CA PRO A 397 -17.08 -5.12 0.27
C PRO A 397 -15.63 -4.68 0.06
N ASN A 398 -14.73 -5.08 0.96
CA ASN A 398 -13.31 -4.86 0.77
C ASN A 398 -12.79 -5.79 -0.36
N LEU A 399 -12.93 -5.33 -1.61
CA LEU A 399 -12.59 -6.08 -2.81
C LEU A 399 -11.07 -6.27 -2.92
N THR A 400 -10.65 -7.54 -2.94
CA THR A 400 -9.24 -7.93 -2.95
C THR A 400 -8.93 -8.80 -4.15
N VAL A 401 -8.07 -8.33 -5.04
CA VAL A 401 -7.65 -9.09 -6.23
C VAL A 401 -6.41 -9.90 -5.89
N LEU A 402 -6.51 -11.22 -6.01
CA LEU A 402 -5.39 -12.15 -5.89
C LEU A 402 -4.57 -12.11 -7.18
N TRP A 403 -3.55 -11.26 -7.21
CA TRP A 403 -2.74 -10.93 -8.38
C TRP A 403 -1.70 -12.01 -8.70
N SER A 404 -1.60 -12.36 -9.98
CA SER A 404 -0.65 -13.34 -10.49
C SER A 404 -0.21 -12.95 -11.90
N ASP A 405 1.02 -13.31 -12.26
CA ASP A 405 1.55 -13.12 -13.63
C ASP A 405 0.76 -13.87 -14.72
N SER A 406 -0.09 -14.82 -14.30
CA SER A 406 -0.86 -15.70 -15.18
C SER A 406 -2.33 -15.28 -15.32
N LEU A 407 -2.72 -14.13 -14.76
CA LEU A 407 -4.07 -13.61 -14.92
C LEU A 407 -4.26 -13.02 -16.34
N PRO A 408 -5.50 -13.05 -16.89
CA PRO A 408 -5.79 -12.50 -18.20
C PRO A 408 -5.46 -11.00 -18.26
N PRO A 409 -4.73 -10.51 -19.29
CA PRO A 409 -4.39 -9.10 -19.42
C PRO A 409 -5.62 -8.17 -19.39
N THR A 410 -6.75 -8.62 -19.95
CA THR A 410 -8.03 -7.90 -19.95
C THR A 410 -8.56 -7.68 -18.53
N PHE A 411 -8.48 -8.70 -17.67
CA PHE A 411 -8.87 -8.58 -16.26
C PHE A 411 -7.93 -7.65 -15.48
N LEU A 412 -6.61 -7.76 -15.70
CA LEU A 412 -5.64 -6.87 -15.07
C LEU A 412 -5.89 -5.40 -15.45
N GLN A 413 -6.15 -5.14 -16.73
CA GLN A 413 -6.51 -3.81 -17.25
C GLN A 413 -7.82 -3.31 -16.63
N TYR A 414 -8.85 -4.15 -16.52
CA TYR A 414 -10.12 -3.77 -15.92
C TYR A 414 -9.97 -3.41 -14.43
N CYS A 415 -9.22 -4.21 -13.67
CA CYS A 415 -8.90 -3.91 -12.28
C CYS A 415 -8.16 -2.57 -12.14
N ALA A 416 -7.14 -2.33 -12.98
CA ALA A 416 -6.39 -1.09 -12.98
C ALA A 416 -7.25 0.13 -13.36
N LYS A 417 -8.12 -0.01 -14.37
CA LYS A 417 -9.11 1.01 -14.77
C LYS A 417 -10.02 1.40 -13.61
N LEU A 418 -10.54 0.42 -12.87
CA LEU A 418 -11.37 0.69 -11.69
C LEU A 418 -10.57 1.31 -10.53
N SER A 419 -9.33 0.89 -10.30
CA SER A 419 -8.46 1.51 -9.29
C SER A 419 -8.17 2.98 -9.60
N VAL A 420 -7.88 3.30 -10.87
CA VAL A 420 -7.70 4.69 -11.33
C VAL A 420 -8.97 5.51 -11.13
N ALA A 421 -10.14 4.92 -11.41
CA ALA A 421 -11.42 5.63 -11.32
C ALA A 421 -11.97 5.77 -9.88
N THR A 422 -11.68 4.82 -8.98
CA THR A 422 -12.43 4.68 -7.72
C THR A 422 -11.56 4.56 -6.47
N SER A 423 -10.26 4.25 -6.59
CA SER A 423 -9.36 4.00 -5.46
C SER A 423 -9.94 3.03 -4.40
N SER A 424 -10.74 2.04 -4.83
CA SER A 424 -11.51 1.17 -3.92
C SER A 424 -10.97 -0.26 -3.82
N ILE A 425 -10.07 -0.67 -4.70
CA ILE A 425 -9.55 -2.05 -4.79
C ILE A 425 -8.19 -2.18 -4.08
N GLN A 426 -7.94 -3.33 -3.48
CA GLN A 426 -6.59 -3.76 -3.06
C GLN A 426 -6.14 -5.01 -3.80
N TYR A 427 -4.82 -5.21 -3.80
CA TYR A 427 -4.17 -6.31 -4.51
C TYR A 427 -3.24 -7.08 -3.58
N GLU A 428 -3.25 -8.41 -3.68
CA GLU A 428 -2.36 -9.29 -2.93
C GLU A 428 -1.71 -10.35 -3.82
N ASN A 429 -0.50 -10.76 -3.48
CA ASN A 429 0.35 -11.59 -4.33
C ASN A 429 -0.01 -13.08 -4.26
N ASP A 430 -0.82 -13.54 -5.20
CA ASP A 430 -1.20 -14.96 -5.30
C ASP A 430 0.00 -15.85 -5.62
N ASP A 431 0.97 -15.37 -6.39
CA ASP A 431 2.19 -16.13 -6.68
C ASP A 431 3.06 -16.38 -5.45
N LEU A 432 2.94 -15.52 -4.43
CA LEU A 432 3.61 -15.66 -3.14
C LEU A 432 2.80 -16.50 -2.14
N MET A 433 1.49 -16.34 -2.11
CA MET A 433 0.61 -16.98 -1.12
C MET A 433 0.13 -18.38 -1.52
N ARG A 434 -0.22 -18.60 -2.80
CA ARG A 434 -0.75 -19.87 -3.32
C ARG A 434 0.16 -21.08 -3.04
N PRO A 435 1.51 -20.98 -3.09
CA PRO A 435 2.37 -22.10 -2.72
C PRO A 435 2.26 -22.54 -1.26
N ILE A 436 1.78 -21.66 -0.36
CA ILE A 436 1.65 -21.89 1.08
C ILE A 436 0.23 -22.39 1.42
N PHE A 437 -0.79 -21.68 0.93
CA PHE A 437 -2.19 -21.92 1.29
C PHE A 437 -2.95 -22.78 0.26
N GLY A 438 -2.35 -23.09 -0.89
CA GLY A 438 -3.05 -23.69 -2.03
C GLY A 438 -3.87 -22.65 -2.78
N PHE A 439 -4.76 -23.10 -3.68
CA PHE A 439 -5.54 -22.19 -4.51
C PHE A 439 -6.84 -21.72 -3.83
N ASP A 440 -7.38 -22.44 -2.84
CA ASP A 440 -8.69 -22.16 -2.25
C ASP A 440 -8.61 -21.45 -0.89
N TYR A 441 -7.90 -20.33 -0.88
CA TYR A 441 -7.78 -19.45 0.30
C TYR A 441 -8.54 -18.14 0.08
N GLY A 442 -8.90 -17.50 1.19
CA GLY A 442 -9.45 -16.16 1.23
C GLY A 442 -8.57 -15.23 2.06
N ILE A 443 -8.92 -13.95 2.06
CA ILE A 443 -8.26 -12.91 2.86
C ILE A 443 -9.19 -12.48 3.99
N ALA A 444 -8.73 -12.59 5.23
CA ALA A 444 -9.44 -12.10 6.39
C ALA A 444 -8.97 -10.69 6.74
N CYS A 445 -9.92 -9.82 7.07
CA CYS A 445 -9.67 -8.42 7.40
C CYS A 445 -8.99 -7.67 6.25
N CYS A 446 -7.67 -7.53 6.30
CA CYS A 446 -6.90 -6.70 5.39
C CYS A 446 -5.97 -7.49 4.48
N VAL A 447 -5.12 -8.36 5.07
CA VAL A 447 -3.95 -8.96 4.39
C VAL A 447 -3.63 -10.38 4.89
N SER A 448 -4.60 -11.02 5.55
CA SER A 448 -4.35 -12.21 6.35
C SER A 448 -4.97 -13.43 5.68
N ALA A 449 -4.16 -14.16 4.92
CA ALA A 449 -4.59 -15.33 4.16
C ALA A 449 -4.97 -16.51 5.07
N MET A 450 -6.03 -17.23 4.69
CA MET A 450 -6.45 -18.48 5.33
C MET A 450 -7.19 -19.38 4.36
N ARG A 451 -7.03 -20.70 4.51
CA ARG A 451 -7.83 -21.70 3.77
C ARG A 451 -9.25 -21.74 4.33
N SER A 452 -10.24 -21.51 3.47
CA SER A 452 -11.65 -21.41 3.87
C SER A 452 -12.12 -22.70 4.53
N GLY A 453 -12.72 -22.61 5.72
CA GLY A 453 -13.25 -23.78 6.43
C GLY A 453 -12.20 -24.72 7.03
N ILE A 454 -10.90 -24.39 6.95
CA ILE A 454 -9.79 -25.23 7.47
C ILE A 454 -8.93 -24.45 8.45
N ASP A 455 -8.67 -23.18 8.16
CA ASP A 455 -7.82 -22.30 8.95
C ASP A 455 -8.65 -21.18 9.62
N MET A 456 -8.17 -20.69 10.76
CA MET A 456 -8.62 -19.41 11.35
C MET A 456 -7.46 -18.67 12.01
N GLN A 457 -7.63 -17.38 12.32
CA GLN A 457 -6.67 -16.66 13.17
C GLN A 457 -7.28 -16.17 14.47
N PHE A 458 -6.52 -16.34 15.53
CA PHE A 458 -6.66 -15.61 16.78
C PHE A 458 -6.07 -14.21 16.59
N PHE A 459 -6.97 -13.23 16.42
CA PHE A 459 -6.62 -11.84 16.14
C PHE A 459 -5.95 -11.14 17.32
N GLY A 460 -4.77 -10.55 17.11
CA GLY A 460 -4.04 -9.85 18.19
C GLY A 460 -3.89 -8.36 18.08
N ALA A 461 -4.52 -7.71 17.10
CA ALA A 461 -4.28 -6.29 16.81
C ALA A 461 -2.79 -5.99 16.54
N ARG A 462 -2.12 -5.16 17.35
CA ARG A 462 -0.68 -4.86 17.20
C ARG A 462 -0.02 -4.29 18.45
N ALA A 463 1.30 -4.43 18.53
CA ALA A 463 2.16 -3.78 19.52
C ALA A 463 2.86 -2.51 18.99
N ASN A 464 3.18 -1.58 19.90
CA ASN A 464 3.86 -0.33 19.60
C ASN A 464 5.40 -0.48 19.68
N LEU A 465 6.07 -0.62 18.53
CA LEU A 465 7.53 -0.82 18.53
C LEU A 465 8.33 0.46 18.79
N VAL A 466 7.78 1.64 18.50
CA VAL A 466 8.48 2.91 18.79
C VAL A 466 8.58 3.10 20.30
N LYS A 467 7.48 2.86 21.03
CA LYS A 467 7.51 2.88 22.50
C LYS A 467 8.47 1.84 23.07
N LEU A 468 8.51 0.63 22.50
CA LEU A 468 9.49 -0.38 22.89
C LEU A 468 10.94 0.09 22.72
N LEU A 469 11.25 0.81 21.64
CA LEU A 469 12.56 1.42 21.42
C LEU A 469 12.86 2.50 22.48
N LEU A 470 11.89 3.37 22.78
CA LEU A 470 12.05 4.41 23.80
C LEU A 470 12.23 3.82 25.22
N MET A 471 11.58 2.71 25.53
CA MET A 471 11.82 1.96 26.77
C MET A 471 13.27 1.50 26.91
N CYS A 472 13.97 1.20 25.81
CA CYS A 472 15.40 0.85 25.84
C CYS A 472 16.29 2.04 26.25
N LEU A 473 15.84 3.27 25.99
CA LEU A 473 16.53 4.52 26.37
C LEU A 473 16.15 5.00 27.78
N ASN A 474 14.97 4.57 28.27
CA ASN A 474 14.39 4.97 29.55
C ASN A 474 14.42 3.87 30.61
N GLY A 475 15.20 2.81 30.39
CA GLY A 475 15.43 1.77 31.38
C GLY A 475 14.18 0.98 31.72
N GLY A 476 13.43 0.55 30.71
CA GLY A 476 12.20 -0.23 30.88
C GLY A 476 10.97 0.58 31.26
N ARG A 477 11.07 1.91 31.34
CA ARG A 477 9.97 2.82 31.64
C ARG A 477 9.36 3.42 30.37
N ASP A 478 8.07 3.70 30.39
CA ASP A 478 7.45 4.50 29.34
C ASP A 478 7.91 5.97 29.44
N GLU A 479 7.88 6.67 28.32
CA GLU A 479 8.39 8.03 28.16
C GLU A 479 7.38 9.14 28.48
N ILE A 480 6.11 8.80 28.74
CA ILE A 480 5.04 9.76 28.98
C ILE A 480 4.78 9.92 30.47
N GLU A 481 4.55 8.81 31.17
CA GLU A 481 4.20 8.77 32.59
C GLU A 481 5.32 8.21 33.48
N GLY A 482 6.37 7.63 32.88
CA GLY A 482 7.51 7.07 33.62
C GLY A 482 7.21 5.75 34.32
N ILE A 483 6.13 5.07 33.97
CA ILE A 483 5.70 3.78 34.52
C ILE A 483 6.71 2.71 34.14
N MET A 484 7.14 1.91 35.14
CA MET A 484 7.94 0.72 34.90
C MET A 484 7.13 -0.37 34.20
N LEU A 485 7.52 -0.69 32.96
CA LEU A 485 6.86 -1.70 32.12
C LEU A 485 7.68 -2.99 31.97
N CYS A 486 9.01 -2.93 32.13
CA CYS A 486 9.87 -4.11 31.99
C CYS A 486 11.11 -4.06 32.89
N SER A 487 11.08 -4.84 33.98
CA SER A 487 12.18 -4.94 34.95
C SER A 487 13.44 -5.59 34.37
N ASP A 488 13.31 -6.56 33.47
CA ASP A 488 14.45 -7.21 32.81
C ASP A 488 15.21 -6.21 31.93
N LEU A 489 14.46 -5.41 31.15
CA LEU A 489 15.02 -4.34 30.35
C LEU A 489 15.67 -3.26 31.24
N HIS A 490 15.05 -2.92 32.37
CA HIS A 490 15.64 -1.99 33.34
C HIS A 490 17.04 -2.43 33.81
N ASN A 491 17.19 -3.71 34.18
CA ASN A 491 18.46 -4.25 34.64
C ASN A 491 19.51 -4.30 33.52
N ALA A 492 19.10 -4.64 32.30
CA ALA A 492 19.97 -4.64 31.13
C ALA A 492 20.45 -3.22 30.77
N CYS A 493 19.56 -2.23 30.79
CA CYS A 493 19.89 -0.82 30.55
C CYS A 493 20.86 -0.26 31.60
N LYS A 494 20.70 -0.61 32.88
CA LYS A 494 21.65 -0.23 33.94
C LYS A 494 23.04 -0.79 33.68
N SER A 495 23.13 -2.05 33.25
CA SER A 495 24.40 -2.73 33.05
C SER A 495 25.11 -2.31 31.76
N SER A 496 24.38 -1.72 30.80
CA SER A 496 24.92 -1.36 29.49
C SER A 496 25.47 0.05 29.41
N GLY A 497 25.23 0.91 30.41
CA GLY A 497 25.60 2.33 30.38
C GLY A 497 24.67 3.20 29.51
N ILE A 498 23.61 2.66 28.91
CA ILE A 498 22.70 3.46 28.05
C ILE A 498 22.02 4.59 28.84
N LEU A 499 21.81 4.41 30.14
CA LEU A 499 21.18 5.41 31.01
C LEU A 499 22.12 6.58 31.37
N GLU A 500 23.41 6.46 31.07
CA GLU A 500 24.41 7.53 31.24
C GLU A 500 24.44 8.48 30.04
N THR A 501 23.70 8.17 28.96
CA THR A 501 23.55 9.05 27.80
C THR A 501 22.66 10.25 28.12
N ASP A 502 23.04 11.43 27.65
CA ASP A 502 22.35 12.70 27.91
C ASP A 502 22.60 13.70 26.76
N GLU A 503 22.29 14.98 26.97
CA GLU A 503 22.48 16.04 25.97
C GLU A 503 23.96 16.25 25.55
N ASN A 504 24.92 15.67 26.27
CA ASN A 504 26.36 15.75 26.01
C ASN A 504 26.98 14.39 25.63
N HIS A 505 26.31 13.28 25.92
CA HIS A 505 26.76 11.92 25.64
C HIS A 505 25.83 11.22 24.64
N PRO A 506 26.28 10.96 23.39
CA PRO A 506 25.41 10.45 22.35
C PRO A 506 25.03 8.98 22.58
N ILE A 507 23.89 8.59 22.02
CA ILE A 507 23.40 7.22 22.04
C ILE A 507 24.36 6.33 21.24
N ASN A 508 24.82 5.24 21.84
CA ASN A 508 25.61 4.24 21.16
C ASN A 508 24.71 3.24 20.42
N TYR A 509 24.83 3.18 19.09
CA TYR A 509 24.05 2.29 18.22
C TYR A 509 24.15 0.81 18.64
N GLU A 510 25.36 0.30 18.89
CA GLU A 510 25.57 -1.12 19.21
C GLU A 510 24.92 -1.51 20.55
N ILE A 511 24.96 -0.62 21.53
CA ILE A 511 24.32 -0.84 22.83
C ILE A 511 22.80 -0.84 22.68
N LEU A 512 22.23 0.19 22.04
CA LEU A 512 20.79 0.29 21.84
C LEU A 512 20.25 -0.89 21.00
N SER A 513 20.94 -1.24 19.92
CA SER A 513 20.58 -2.35 19.04
C SER A 513 20.53 -3.67 19.81
N LYS A 514 21.54 -3.96 20.66
CA LYS A 514 21.53 -5.15 21.52
C LYS A 514 20.37 -5.14 22.52
N LEU A 515 20.12 -4.03 23.21
CA LEU A 515 19.00 -3.93 24.14
C LEU A 515 17.66 -4.17 23.44
N PHE A 516 17.47 -3.56 22.26
CA PHE A 516 16.24 -3.69 21.49
C PHE A 516 16.01 -5.13 21.00
N PHE A 517 16.99 -5.70 20.29
CA PHE A 517 16.84 -7.02 19.67
C PHE A 517 16.94 -8.18 20.68
N ASP A 518 17.81 -8.09 21.70
CA ASP A 518 18.14 -9.22 22.55
C ASP A 518 17.43 -9.21 23.90
N VAL A 519 16.81 -8.09 24.30
CA VAL A 519 16.09 -7.97 25.57
C VAL A 519 14.65 -7.51 25.37
N ALA A 520 14.46 -6.32 24.77
CA ALA A 520 13.14 -5.70 24.67
C ALA A 520 12.16 -6.51 23.81
N MET A 521 12.58 -6.94 22.62
CA MET A 521 11.76 -7.76 21.72
C MET A 521 11.36 -9.12 22.33
N PRO A 522 12.27 -9.92 22.92
CA PRO A 522 11.89 -11.13 23.65
C PRO A 522 10.90 -10.89 24.79
N SER A 523 11.12 -9.84 25.60
CA SER A 523 10.21 -9.49 26.70
C SER A 523 8.82 -9.10 26.19
N LEU A 524 8.74 -8.30 25.13
CA LEU A 524 7.47 -7.94 24.49
C LEU A 524 6.78 -9.17 23.90
N ALA A 525 7.50 -10.04 23.20
CA ALA A 525 6.94 -11.24 22.60
C ALA A 525 6.28 -12.14 23.65
N LYS A 526 6.93 -12.31 24.81
CA LYS A 526 6.35 -13.04 25.95
C LYS A 526 5.08 -12.36 26.49
N LEU A 527 5.16 -11.07 26.82
CA LEU A 527 4.02 -10.34 27.37
C LEU A 527 2.82 -10.37 26.42
N TYR A 528 3.07 -10.16 25.13
CA TYR A 528 2.04 -10.16 24.10
C TYR A 528 1.42 -11.54 23.94
N ALA A 529 2.22 -12.61 23.87
CA ALA A 529 1.72 -13.98 23.79
C ALA A 529 0.87 -14.37 25.01
N ASP A 530 1.32 -14.05 26.23
CA ASP A 530 0.57 -14.35 27.45
C ASP A 530 -0.76 -13.57 27.50
N THR A 531 -0.75 -12.31 27.08
CA THR A 531 -1.97 -11.47 27.00
C THR A 531 -2.97 -12.06 26.02
N MET A 532 -2.48 -12.47 24.85
CA MET A 532 -3.27 -13.10 23.79
C MET A 532 -3.86 -14.45 24.23
N ASN A 533 -3.08 -15.26 24.96
CA ASN A 533 -3.58 -16.52 25.52
C ASN A 533 -4.79 -16.30 26.44
N CYS A 534 -4.76 -15.28 27.31
CA CYS A 534 -5.91 -14.92 28.15
C CYS A 534 -7.13 -14.52 27.31
N ILE A 535 -6.93 -13.69 26.28
CA ILE A 535 -8.02 -13.22 25.42
C ILE A 535 -8.69 -14.38 24.71
N HIS A 536 -7.94 -15.22 24.00
CA HIS A 536 -8.54 -16.26 23.16
C HIS A 536 -9.09 -17.43 23.98
N PHE A 537 -8.51 -17.72 25.15
CA PHE A 537 -9.12 -18.64 26.10
C PHE A 537 -10.49 -18.14 26.56
N SER A 538 -10.60 -16.85 26.92
CA SER A 538 -11.86 -16.25 27.34
C SER A 538 -12.90 -16.27 26.21
N HIS A 539 -12.49 -15.89 25.00
CA HIS A 539 -13.38 -15.79 23.85
C HIS A 539 -13.94 -17.16 23.45
N ASP A 540 -13.13 -18.22 23.44
CA ASP A 540 -13.62 -19.58 23.19
C ASP A 540 -14.58 -20.06 24.30
N TYR A 541 -14.38 -19.62 25.54
CA TYR A 541 -15.18 -20.07 26.67
C TYR A 541 -16.53 -19.36 26.79
N ILE A 542 -16.60 -18.07 26.44
CA ILE A 542 -17.79 -17.23 26.64
C ILE A 542 -18.51 -16.91 25.32
N GLU A 543 -17.76 -16.68 24.23
CA GLU A 543 -18.26 -16.09 22.99
C GLU A 543 -17.75 -16.88 21.76
N TYR A 544 -17.90 -18.20 21.78
CA TYR A 544 -17.51 -19.05 20.65
C TYR A 544 -18.39 -18.77 19.42
N GLU A 545 -17.79 -18.63 18.24
CA GLU A 545 -18.47 -18.29 16.98
C GLU A 545 -19.15 -19.50 16.34
N ASN A 546 -20.21 -20.01 16.98
CA ASN A 546 -20.77 -21.33 16.68
C ASN A 546 -21.11 -21.53 15.21
N LEU A 547 -21.79 -20.59 14.55
CA LEU A 547 -22.17 -20.77 13.16
C LEU A 547 -20.95 -20.73 12.23
N GLN A 548 -20.05 -19.78 12.42
CA GLN A 548 -18.86 -19.68 11.58
C GLN A 548 -18.02 -20.96 11.68
N MET A 549 -17.88 -21.50 12.89
CA MET A 549 -17.15 -22.75 13.14
C MET A 549 -17.91 -23.99 12.70
N ALA A 550 -19.25 -23.95 12.63
CA ALA A 550 -20.06 -25.04 12.06
C ALA A 550 -19.80 -25.24 10.55
N LEU A 551 -19.32 -24.20 9.88
CA LEU A 551 -18.94 -24.18 8.47
C LEU A 551 -17.42 -24.36 8.28
N HIS A 552 -16.73 -24.84 9.32
CA HIS A 552 -15.36 -25.35 9.25
C HIS A 552 -15.34 -26.86 9.44
N ASN A 553 -14.21 -27.47 9.11
CA ASN A 553 -13.85 -28.75 9.69
C ASN A 553 -13.86 -28.64 11.22
N SER A 554 -14.11 -29.76 11.88
CA SER A 554 -14.18 -29.82 13.33
C SER A 554 -12.81 -29.57 13.97
N ASN A 555 -11.74 -30.10 13.37
CA ASN A 555 -10.37 -29.69 13.68
C ASN A 555 -9.92 -28.55 12.76
N VAL A 556 -9.60 -27.40 13.35
CA VAL A 556 -9.22 -26.18 12.65
C VAL A 556 -7.77 -25.82 12.95
N HIS A 557 -7.00 -25.52 11.91
CA HIS A 557 -5.65 -24.98 12.07
C HIS A 557 -5.73 -23.53 12.54
N ARG A 558 -5.04 -23.20 13.63
CA ARG A 558 -5.11 -21.88 14.26
C ARG A 558 -3.78 -21.16 14.18
N PHE A 559 -3.81 -19.94 13.66
CA PHE A 559 -2.69 -19.02 13.79
C PHE A 559 -2.94 -18.04 14.94
N MET A 560 -1.93 -17.74 15.73
CA MET A 560 -1.95 -16.58 16.64
C MET A 560 -1.33 -15.40 15.89
N ALA A 561 -2.16 -14.42 15.54
CA ALA A 561 -1.79 -13.29 14.71
C ALA A 561 -1.33 -12.11 15.57
N PHE A 562 -0.03 -11.84 15.57
CA PHE A 562 0.58 -10.71 16.27
C PHE A 562 0.87 -9.59 15.26
N GLY A 563 0.46 -8.36 15.55
CA GLY A 563 0.79 -7.22 14.69
C GLY A 563 1.88 -6.33 15.29
N ILE A 564 2.56 -5.56 14.46
CA ILE A 564 3.45 -4.47 14.90
C ILE A 564 3.12 -3.15 14.21
N ALA A 565 3.26 -2.05 14.95
CA ALA A 565 3.10 -0.68 14.48
C ALA A 565 4.39 0.13 14.65
N GLY A 566 4.62 1.07 13.73
CA GLY A 566 5.77 1.98 13.76
C GLY A 566 7.08 1.36 13.27
N LEU A 567 7.01 0.38 12.36
CA LEU A 567 8.20 -0.27 11.79
C LEU A 567 9.18 0.75 11.21
N SER A 568 8.71 1.63 10.30
CA SER A 568 9.55 2.62 9.64
C SER A 568 10.16 3.64 10.62
N ALA A 569 9.40 4.12 11.60
CA ALA A 569 9.92 5.01 12.64
C ALA A 569 11.05 4.36 13.47
N VAL A 570 10.95 3.07 13.79
CA VAL A 570 12.00 2.32 14.49
C VAL A 570 13.23 2.12 13.60
N VAL A 571 13.02 1.72 12.34
CA VAL A 571 14.08 1.54 11.35
C VAL A 571 14.85 2.85 11.17
N ASP A 572 14.14 3.94 10.95
CA ASP A 572 14.72 5.27 10.75
C ASP A 572 15.41 5.79 12.02
N SER A 573 14.92 5.43 13.21
CA SER A 573 15.56 5.79 14.47
C SER A 573 16.90 5.08 14.63
N LEU A 574 16.93 3.77 14.37
CA LEU A 574 18.17 2.99 14.38
C LEU A 574 19.15 3.46 13.30
N ALA A 575 18.64 3.75 12.08
CA ALA A 575 19.42 4.30 10.98
C ALA A 575 20.03 5.66 11.31
N THR A 576 19.26 6.54 11.96
CA THR A 576 19.72 7.89 12.36
C THR A 576 20.84 7.80 13.39
N ILE A 577 20.69 6.96 14.42
CA ILE A 577 21.72 6.75 15.46
C ILE A 577 22.98 6.08 14.87
N LYS A 578 22.82 5.25 13.84
CA LYS A 578 23.97 4.62 13.15
C LYS A 578 24.74 5.64 12.30
N GLN A 579 24.04 6.56 11.64
CA GLN A 579 24.62 7.53 10.70
C GLN A 579 25.05 8.85 11.37
N LYS A 580 24.49 9.21 12.53
CA LYS A 580 24.74 10.47 13.25
C LYS A 580 24.82 10.28 14.75
N LYS A 581 25.44 11.24 15.42
CA LYS A 581 25.35 11.38 16.87
C LYS A 581 23.98 11.98 17.25
N VAL A 582 23.23 11.21 18.03
CA VAL A 582 21.93 11.60 18.58
C VAL A 582 22.05 11.64 20.09
N TYR A 583 21.52 12.69 20.71
CA TYR A 583 21.63 12.97 22.14
C TYR A 583 20.22 13.00 22.75
N PRO A 584 19.91 12.18 23.76
CA PRO A 584 18.63 12.24 24.43
C PRO A 584 18.59 13.45 25.37
N ILE A 585 17.52 14.24 25.27
CA ILE A 585 17.20 15.31 26.22
C ILE A 585 16.30 14.70 27.28
N ARG A 586 16.75 14.73 28.54
CA ARG A 586 16.06 14.09 29.67
C ARG A 586 15.44 15.13 30.60
N ASN A 587 14.33 14.77 31.24
CA ASN A 587 13.75 15.54 32.34
C ASN A 587 14.44 15.21 33.68
N ASP A 588 13.98 15.84 34.76
CA ASP A 588 14.52 15.66 36.13
C ASP A 588 14.42 14.21 36.64
N ASP A 589 13.46 13.43 36.12
CA ASP A 589 13.28 12.01 36.44
C ASP A 589 14.16 11.07 35.61
N GLY A 590 15.00 11.63 34.73
CA GLY A 590 15.88 10.89 33.82
C GLY A 590 15.15 10.28 32.61
N ILE A 591 13.90 10.65 32.36
CA ILE A 591 13.11 10.20 31.21
C ILE A 591 13.43 11.05 29.99
N THR A 592 13.70 10.39 28.86
CA THR A 592 13.95 11.06 27.57
C THR A 592 12.65 11.67 27.04
N ILE A 593 12.66 13.00 26.83
CA ILE A 593 11.51 13.77 26.35
C ILE A 593 11.71 14.33 24.93
N ALA A 594 12.95 14.45 24.46
CA ALA A 594 13.30 14.95 23.13
C ALA A 594 14.69 14.44 22.69
N PHE A 595 15.08 14.75 21.45
CA PHE A 595 16.38 14.38 20.90
C PHE A 595 17.05 15.56 20.20
N LYS A 596 18.37 15.70 20.37
CA LYS A 596 19.22 16.63 19.63
C LYS A 596 20.14 15.83 18.69
N GLN A 597 20.42 16.36 17.51
CA GLN A 597 21.37 15.78 16.55
C GLN A 597 22.51 16.76 16.28
N ASP A 598 23.76 16.30 16.28
CA ASP A 598 24.96 17.17 16.23
C ASP A 598 25.32 17.68 14.82
N GLU A 599 24.64 17.21 13.78
CA GLU A 599 24.92 17.56 12.38
C GLU A 599 23.63 18.01 11.67
N PRO A 600 23.17 19.25 11.93
CA PRO A 600 22.08 19.86 11.18
C PRO A 600 22.49 19.95 9.71
N GLY A 601 21.77 19.25 8.82
CA GLY A 601 22.02 19.29 7.38
C GLY A 601 22.71 18.06 6.76
N LYS A 602 23.32 17.16 7.54
CA LYS A 602 23.79 15.89 6.96
C LYS A 602 22.60 15.04 6.50
N VAL A 603 22.66 14.57 5.27
CA VAL A 603 21.63 13.74 4.64
C VAL A 603 21.63 12.35 5.28
N ILE A 604 20.46 11.86 5.65
CA ILE A 604 20.27 10.52 6.23
C ILE A 604 19.50 9.68 5.21
N ASN A 605 19.95 8.45 4.99
CA ASN A 605 19.14 7.47 4.28
C ASN A 605 18.06 6.91 5.21
N TYR A 606 16.81 7.08 4.81
CA TYR A 606 15.64 6.54 5.50
C TYR A 606 15.04 5.36 4.74
N TYR A 607 14.26 4.54 5.44
CA TYR A 607 13.50 3.44 4.89
C TYR A 607 12.52 3.92 3.81
N GLY A 608 12.36 3.14 2.73
CA GLY A 608 11.52 3.52 1.59
C GLY A 608 12.28 4.12 0.39
N ASN A 609 13.62 4.10 0.42
CA ASN A 609 14.48 4.69 -0.61
C ASN A 609 15.36 3.69 -1.35
N ASP A 610 15.04 2.40 -1.20
CA ASP A 610 15.71 1.25 -1.80
C ASP A 610 17.20 1.16 -1.43
N CYS A 611 17.48 1.48 -0.18
CA CYS A 611 18.81 1.44 0.43
C CYS A 611 18.95 0.16 1.25
N ASP A 612 19.69 -0.83 0.72
CA ASP A 612 19.81 -2.17 1.33
C ASP A 612 20.25 -2.12 2.80
N GLU A 613 21.20 -1.23 3.14
CA GLU A 613 21.68 -1.08 4.52
C GLU A 613 20.56 -0.71 5.52
N ILE A 614 19.60 0.10 5.08
CA ILE A 614 18.49 0.57 5.92
C ILE A 614 17.33 -0.42 5.87
N ASP A 615 17.02 -0.93 4.68
CA ASP A 615 15.95 -1.90 4.49
C ASP A 615 16.26 -3.22 5.24
N ASP A 616 17.53 -3.61 5.34
CA ASP A 616 17.97 -4.78 6.11
C ASP A 616 17.67 -4.66 7.62
N ILE A 617 17.59 -3.44 8.17
CA ILE A 617 17.15 -3.25 9.55
C ILE A 617 15.67 -3.65 9.68
N ALA A 618 14.83 -3.26 8.71
CA ALA A 618 13.42 -3.61 8.68
C ALA A 618 13.23 -5.14 8.57
N THR A 619 13.97 -5.80 7.67
CA THR A 619 13.89 -7.26 7.51
C THR A 619 14.36 -8.00 8.78
N LYS A 620 15.40 -7.48 9.46
CA LYS A 620 15.91 -8.02 10.73
C LYS A 620 14.88 -7.91 11.85
N ILE A 621 14.16 -6.79 11.97
CA ILE A 621 13.09 -6.61 12.96
C ILE A 621 12.00 -7.66 12.75
N CYS A 622 11.50 -7.82 11.52
CA CYS A 622 10.47 -8.82 11.21
C CYS A 622 10.94 -10.25 11.55
N ALA A 623 12.15 -10.62 11.12
CA ALA A 623 12.72 -11.95 11.36
C ALA A 623 12.90 -12.23 12.86
N LYS A 624 13.49 -11.28 13.60
CA LYS A 624 13.76 -11.45 15.03
C LYS A 624 12.47 -11.52 15.83
N PHE A 625 11.48 -10.67 15.56
CA PHE A 625 10.23 -10.70 16.32
C PHE A 625 9.45 -12.00 16.10
N GLN A 626 9.32 -12.42 14.84
CA GLN A 626 8.71 -13.72 14.51
C GLN A 626 9.44 -14.88 15.21
N GLN A 627 10.78 -14.85 15.26
CA GLN A 627 11.56 -15.86 15.96
C GLN A 627 11.24 -15.89 17.47
N GLU A 628 11.16 -14.74 18.13
CA GLU A 628 10.84 -14.66 19.57
C GLU A 628 9.40 -15.08 19.86
N LEU A 629 8.44 -14.74 18.98
CA LEU A 629 7.05 -15.19 19.08
C LEU A 629 6.91 -16.71 18.93
N SER A 630 7.65 -17.32 17.99
CA SER A 630 7.64 -18.78 17.79
C SER A 630 8.18 -19.58 18.98
N LYS A 631 8.90 -18.96 19.93
CA LYS A 631 9.36 -19.61 21.17
C LYS A 631 8.28 -19.71 22.23
N GLN A 632 7.20 -18.94 22.11
CA GLN A 632 6.17 -18.85 23.14
C GLN A 632 5.23 -20.06 23.09
N LYS A 633 4.71 -20.47 24.24
CA LYS A 633 3.62 -21.45 24.31
C LYS A 633 2.30 -20.74 24.07
N LEU A 634 1.59 -21.13 23.02
CA LEU A 634 0.36 -20.48 22.60
C LEU A 634 -0.87 -21.34 22.86
N TYR A 635 -1.99 -20.67 23.15
CA TYR A 635 -3.29 -21.29 23.37
C TYR A 635 -3.72 -22.16 22.18
N ARG A 636 -4.28 -23.35 22.47
CA ARG A 636 -4.61 -24.40 21.48
C ARG A 636 -3.47 -24.76 20.52
N ASN A 637 -2.22 -24.69 20.98
CA ASN A 637 -1.04 -24.99 20.16
C ASN A 637 -1.02 -24.20 18.83
N SER A 638 -1.62 -23.01 18.81
CA SER A 638 -1.71 -22.18 17.62
C SER A 638 -0.31 -21.78 17.13
N ARG A 639 -0.15 -21.63 15.81
CA ARG A 639 1.11 -21.20 15.21
C ARG A 639 1.27 -19.68 15.28
N ALA A 640 2.38 -19.19 15.81
CA ALA A 640 2.69 -17.76 15.82
C ALA A 640 2.87 -17.21 14.40
N THR A 641 2.23 -16.07 14.11
CA THR A 641 2.37 -15.33 12.86
C THR A 641 2.45 -13.84 13.13
N LEU A 642 3.17 -13.10 12.28
CA LEU A 642 3.38 -11.67 12.41
C LEU A 642 2.70 -10.92 11.25
N SER A 643 2.14 -9.75 11.51
CA SER A 643 1.74 -8.78 10.49
C SER A 643 2.36 -7.40 10.70
N ILE A 644 2.62 -6.73 9.57
CA ILE A 644 2.98 -5.32 9.51
C ILE A 644 1.75 -4.55 9.06
N LEU A 645 0.84 -4.33 10.02
CA LEU A 645 -0.48 -3.78 9.79
C LEU A 645 -0.88 -2.91 10.98
N THR A 646 -1.40 -1.71 10.71
CA THR A 646 -1.79 -0.75 11.76
C THR A 646 -3.28 -0.43 11.79
N ILE A 647 -3.99 -0.49 10.65
CA ILE A 647 -5.29 0.20 10.49
C ILE A 647 -5.08 1.70 10.82
N THR A 648 -5.91 2.32 11.64
CA THR A 648 -5.73 3.70 12.13
C THR A 648 -5.10 3.78 13.51
N ALA A 649 -4.65 2.64 14.06
CA ALA A 649 -3.85 2.63 15.28
C ALA A 649 -2.50 3.35 15.11
N ASN A 650 -2.07 3.65 13.87
CA ASN A 650 -0.90 4.49 13.61
C ASN A 650 -1.08 5.91 14.20
N CYS A 651 -2.30 6.46 14.16
CA CYS A 651 -2.63 7.75 14.79
C CYS A 651 -2.71 7.62 16.31
N VAL A 652 -3.41 6.59 16.83
CA VAL A 652 -3.59 6.38 18.27
C VAL A 652 -2.25 6.12 18.98
N TYR A 653 -1.40 5.28 18.40
CA TYR A 653 -0.06 5.06 18.93
C TYR A 653 0.86 6.25 18.74
N GLY A 654 0.76 6.99 17.64
CA GLY A 654 1.50 8.25 17.45
C GLY A 654 1.23 9.24 18.59
N LYS A 655 -0.06 9.51 18.88
CA LYS A 655 -0.52 10.36 20.00
C LYS A 655 0.05 9.94 21.35
N SER A 656 0.15 8.63 21.56
CA SER A 656 0.54 8.05 22.85
C SER A 656 2.05 7.77 22.93
N THR A 657 2.83 8.25 21.95
CA THR A 657 4.28 8.05 21.87
C THR A 657 5.04 9.38 21.82
N GLY A 658 6.05 9.53 22.69
CA GLY A 658 6.98 10.66 22.74
C GLY A 658 7.85 10.80 21.49
N ALA A 659 8.61 11.90 21.38
CA ALA A 659 9.52 12.10 20.25
C ALA A 659 10.45 10.89 20.06
N SER A 660 10.91 10.62 18.83
CA SER A 660 11.81 9.50 18.53
C SER A 660 13.11 9.94 17.84
N PRO A 661 14.20 9.13 17.92
CA PRO A 661 15.52 9.49 17.41
C PRO A 661 15.57 9.88 15.93
N ASP A 662 14.62 9.38 15.14
CA ASP A 662 14.44 9.71 13.71
C ASP A 662 13.97 11.14 13.44
N GLY A 663 13.67 11.92 14.49
CA GLY A 663 13.18 13.30 14.38
C GLY A 663 11.66 13.42 14.31
N ARG A 664 10.91 12.32 14.48
CA ARG A 664 9.45 12.38 14.63
C ARG A 664 9.10 13.05 15.96
N GLU A 665 8.19 14.02 15.94
CA GLU A 665 7.78 14.75 17.14
C GLU A 665 6.80 13.95 18.00
N ARG A 666 6.67 14.32 19.28
CA ARG A 666 5.69 13.70 20.18
C ARG A 666 4.29 13.89 19.60
N GLY A 667 3.51 12.81 19.55
CA GLY A 667 2.12 12.85 19.10
C GLY A 667 1.90 12.65 17.60
N ASP A 668 2.93 12.86 16.77
CA ASP A 668 2.82 12.66 15.32
C ASP A 668 2.44 11.21 14.94
N PRO A 669 1.54 10.99 13.97
CA PRO A 669 1.17 9.65 13.53
C PRO A 669 2.37 8.81 13.06
N PHE A 670 2.29 7.49 13.24
CA PHE A 670 3.19 6.56 12.54
C PHE A 670 2.76 6.37 11.09
N ALA A 671 3.64 5.83 10.26
CA ALA A 671 3.27 5.34 8.93
C ALA A 671 2.20 4.23 9.02
N PRO A 672 1.25 4.14 8.07
CA PRO A 672 0.31 3.04 8.01
C PRO A 672 1.01 1.74 7.59
N GLY A 673 0.80 0.64 8.31
CA GLY A 673 1.36 -0.66 7.97
C GLY A 673 2.89 -0.65 7.82
N ALA A 674 3.37 -1.11 6.66
CA ALA A 674 4.78 -1.20 6.28
C ALA A 674 5.28 -0.01 5.45
N ASN A 675 4.50 1.06 5.33
CA ASN A 675 4.92 2.26 4.60
C ASN A 675 6.17 2.91 5.23
N ALA A 676 6.93 3.62 4.39
CA ALA A 676 7.87 4.62 4.86
C ALA A 676 7.16 5.69 5.70
N MET A 677 7.89 6.32 6.62
CA MET A 677 7.37 7.50 7.34
C MET A 677 7.04 8.61 6.35
N HIS A 678 6.02 9.40 6.68
CA HIS A 678 5.46 10.45 5.83
C HIS A 678 6.55 11.34 5.22
N ASN A 679 6.57 11.42 3.89
CA ASN A 679 7.53 12.20 3.09
C ASN A 679 9.00 11.78 3.22
N ARG A 680 9.29 10.56 3.70
CA ARG A 680 10.67 10.04 3.78
C ARG A 680 11.08 9.17 2.60
N ASP A 681 10.14 8.62 1.85
CA ASP A 681 10.37 7.92 0.58
C ASP A 681 10.47 8.91 -0.59
N VAL A 682 11.69 9.38 -0.85
CA VAL A 682 12.01 10.54 -1.69
C VAL A 682 12.73 10.17 -2.98
N HIS A 683 13.13 8.91 -3.15
CA HIS A 683 13.76 8.39 -4.38
C HIS A 683 12.74 7.92 -5.45
N GLY A 684 11.48 8.31 -5.30
CA GLY A 684 10.40 8.01 -6.25
C GLY A 684 9.71 6.67 -6.03
N VAL A 685 8.74 6.39 -6.90
CA VAL A 685 7.79 5.27 -6.77
C VAL A 685 8.51 3.92 -6.73
N LEU A 686 9.46 3.67 -7.64
CA LEU A 686 10.08 2.34 -7.76
C LEU A 686 10.94 2.01 -6.55
N ALA A 687 11.58 3.03 -5.96
CA ALA A 687 12.41 2.86 -4.77
C ALA A 687 11.55 2.54 -3.54
N SER A 688 10.45 3.27 -3.35
CA SER A 688 9.48 3.03 -2.26
C SER A 688 8.92 1.61 -2.32
N LEU A 689 8.41 1.21 -3.48
CA LEU A 689 7.87 -0.14 -3.69
C LEU A 689 8.94 -1.23 -3.53
N SER A 690 10.17 -1.01 -4.00
CA SER A 690 11.25 -1.99 -3.86
C SER A 690 11.66 -2.18 -2.40
N SER A 691 11.67 -1.12 -1.58
CA SER A 691 11.97 -1.21 -0.14
C SER A 691 10.97 -2.07 0.61
N VAL A 692 9.67 -1.89 0.31
CA VAL A 692 8.59 -2.69 0.91
C VAL A 692 8.63 -4.14 0.42
N ALA A 693 8.94 -4.37 -0.86
CA ALA A 693 9.02 -5.71 -1.44
C ALA A 693 10.14 -6.59 -0.84
N LYS A 694 11.16 -5.98 -0.21
CA LYS A 694 12.22 -6.70 0.52
C LYS A 694 11.74 -7.34 1.83
N LEU A 695 10.60 -6.90 2.37
CA LEU A 695 10.10 -7.44 3.63
C LEU A 695 9.70 -8.92 3.46
N PRO A 696 10.25 -9.84 4.28
CA PRO A 696 10.09 -11.27 4.03
C PRO A 696 8.72 -11.78 4.50
N TYR A 697 7.77 -11.98 3.57
CA TYR A 697 6.44 -12.51 3.88
C TYR A 697 6.45 -13.83 4.68
N LYS A 698 7.45 -14.70 4.45
CA LYS A 698 7.63 -15.93 5.24
C LYS A 698 7.74 -15.71 6.76
N ASN A 699 8.20 -14.53 7.18
CA ASN A 699 8.29 -14.12 8.59
C ASN A 699 7.08 -13.29 9.01
N CYS A 700 6.21 -12.90 8.08
CA CYS A 700 5.05 -12.04 8.28
C CYS A 700 3.80 -12.67 7.66
N LEU A 701 3.54 -13.95 7.97
CA LEU A 701 2.44 -14.72 7.35
C LEU A 701 1.04 -14.19 7.67
N ASP A 702 0.87 -13.28 8.65
CA ASP A 702 -0.40 -12.59 8.89
C ASP A 702 -0.58 -11.34 7.98
N GLY A 703 0.46 -10.99 7.21
CA GLY A 703 0.40 -10.03 6.10
C GLY A 703 1.28 -8.77 6.27
N ILE A 704 1.65 -8.16 5.14
CA ILE A 704 2.43 -6.92 5.07
C ILE A 704 1.61 -5.89 4.32
N SER A 705 1.13 -4.84 5.00
CA SER A 705 0.27 -3.82 4.38
C SER A 705 1.09 -2.67 3.81
N ASN A 706 0.77 -2.24 2.59
CA ASN A 706 1.38 -1.09 1.91
C ASN A 706 0.28 -0.22 1.32
N THR A 707 0.32 1.08 1.56
CA THR A 707 -0.66 2.04 1.05
C THR A 707 -0.01 3.02 0.11
N PHE A 708 -0.21 2.82 -1.19
CA PHE A 708 0.43 3.59 -2.25
C PHE A 708 -0.50 4.68 -2.76
N CYS A 709 0.01 5.90 -2.89
CA CYS A 709 -0.73 7.04 -3.41
C CYS A 709 0.03 7.72 -4.53
N ILE A 710 -0.62 7.85 -5.68
CA ILE A 710 -0.07 8.50 -6.87
C ILE A 710 -1.11 9.44 -7.47
N THR A 711 -0.66 10.55 -8.04
CA THR A 711 -1.54 11.44 -8.81
C THR A 711 -1.82 10.86 -10.20
N PRO A 712 -3.00 11.13 -10.80
CA PRO A 712 -3.31 10.64 -12.15
C PRO A 712 -2.27 11.06 -13.21
N SER A 713 -1.76 12.29 -13.14
CA SER A 713 -0.75 12.83 -14.05
C SER A 713 0.61 12.15 -13.88
N ALA A 714 1.02 11.82 -12.63
CA ALA A 714 2.27 11.08 -12.39
C ALA A 714 2.21 9.66 -12.95
N LEU A 715 1.04 9.03 -12.87
CA LEU A 715 0.84 7.68 -13.40
C LEU A 715 0.90 7.66 -14.94
N ALA A 716 0.35 8.67 -15.62
CA ALA A 716 0.57 8.92 -17.05
C ALA A 716 0.06 10.31 -17.47
N LYS A 717 0.77 10.99 -18.38
CA LYS A 717 0.30 12.21 -19.08
C LYS A 717 -0.47 11.95 -20.37
N ASP A 718 -0.23 10.82 -21.02
CA ASP A 718 -0.75 10.49 -22.35
C ASP A 718 -2.06 9.67 -22.32
N GLY A 719 -2.66 9.53 -21.14
CA GLY A 719 -3.87 8.71 -20.93
C GLY A 719 -3.59 7.22 -20.70
N ASN A 720 -2.33 6.78 -20.62
CA ASN A 720 -1.97 5.38 -20.40
C ASN A 720 -1.88 4.99 -18.90
N GLN A 721 -2.68 5.60 -18.02
CA GLN A 721 -2.62 5.33 -16.57
C GLN A 721 -2.85 3.85 -16.26
N VAL A 722 -3.77 3.21 -16.98
CA VAL A 722 -4.11 1.79 -16.82
C VAL A 722 -2.92 0.90 -17.14
N GLY A 723 -2.27 1.09 -18.30
CA GLY A 723 -1.13 0.27 -18.72
C GLY A 723 0.05 0.40 -17.75
N ASN A 724 0.36 1.62 -17.33
CA ASN A 724 1.46 1.87 -16.39
C ASN A 724 1.18 1.27 -15.00
N LEU A 725 -0.06 1.33 -14.51
CA LEU A 725 -0.44 0.70 -13.24
C LEU A 725 -0.32 -0.83 -13.31
N VAL A 726 -0.75 -1.46 -14.40
CA VAL A 726 -0.59 -2.91 -14.59
C VAL A 726 0.88 -3.30 -14.58
N SER A 727 1.74 -2.57 -15.30
CA SER A 727 3.19 -2.80 -15.29
C SER A 727 3.80 -2.64 -13.89
N LEU A 728 3.41 -1.59 -13.17
CA LEU A 728 3.87 -1.32 -11.81
C LEU A 728 3.52 -2.48 -10.86
N LEU A 729 2.27 -2.93 -10.87
CA LEU A 729 1.77 -4.03 -10.04
C LEU A 729 2.48 -5.36 -10.38
N ASN A 730 2.59 -5.70 -11.66
CA ASN A 730 3.30 -6.90 -12.12
C ASN A 730 4.74 -6.94 -11.59
N CYS A 731 5.47 -5.84 -11.71
CA CYS A 731 6.87 -5.77 -11.27
C CYS A 731 6.99 -5.76 -9.73
N TYR A 732 6.10 -5.08 -9.01
CA TYR A 732 6.07 -5.11 -7.55
C TYR A 732 5.86 -6.53 -7.01
N PHE A 733 4.89 -7.26 -7.55
CA PHE A 733 4.59 -8.63 -7.12
C PHE A 733 5.66 -9.64 -7.55
N LYS A 734 6.25 -9.48 -8.75
CA LYS A 734 7.39 -10.29 -9.20
C LYS A 734 8.61 -10.15 -8.25
N ARG A 735 8.76 -9.00 -7.58
CA ARG A 735 9.81 -8.74 -6.60
C ARG A 735 9.52 -9.24 -5.18
N GLY A 736 8.38 -9.90 -4.97
CA GLY A 736 8.00 -10.44 -3.67
C GLY A 736 7.21 -9.47 -2.78
N GLY A 737 6.76 -8.32 -3.33
CA GLY A 737 5.76 -7.49 -2.67
C GLY A 737 4.53 -8.32 -2.29
N HIS A 738 4.00 -8.14 -1.09
CA HIS A 738 2.89 -8.97 -0.59
C HIS A 738 1.52 -8.38 -0.96
N HIS A 739 1.25 -7.15 -0.52
CA HIS A 739 -0.02 -6.47 -0.69
C HIS A 739 0.21 -5.01 -1.05
N ILE A 740 -0.70 -4.42 -1.82
CA ILE A 740 -0.71 -2.98 -2.10
C ILE A 740 -2.14 -2.43 -2.22
N ASN A 741 -2.40 -1.33 -1.53
CA ASN A 741 -3.55 -0.46 -1.77
C ASN A 741 -3.17 0.62 -2.80
N ILE A 742 -4.07 0.93 -3.73
CA ILE A 742 -3.85 1.96 -4.74
C ILE A 742 -4.83 3.12 -4.54
N ASN A 743 -4.28 4.30 -4.26
CA ASN A 743 -4.99 5.57 -4.36
C ASN A 743 -4.48 6.34 -5.60
N CYS A 744 -5.36 6.59 -6.55
CA CYS A 744 -5.10 7.43 -7.72
C CYS A 744 -5.93 8.72 -7.60
N ILE A 745 -5.41 9.72 -6.88
CA ILE A 745 -6.18 10.91 -6.48
C ILE A 745 -5.28 12.15 -6.62
N GLY A 746 -5.82 13.24 -7.14
CA GLY A 746 -5.13 14.53 -7.23
C GLY A 746 -5.00 15.21 -5.86
N ARG A 747 -3.89 15.92 -5.62
CA ARG A 747 -3.63 16.62 -4.35
C ARG A 747 -4.68 17.71 -4.08
N SER A 748 -4.95 18.55 -5.08
CA SER A 748 -5.95 19.62 -5.02
C SER A 748 -7.35 19.11 -4.63
N MET A 749 -7.79 18.00 -5.25
CA MET A 749 -9.05 17.35 -4.89
C MET A 749 -9.09 16.89 -3.43
N LEU A 750 -7.99 16.31 -2.93
CA LEU A 750 -7.92 15.81 -1.56
C LEU A 750 -7.89 16.96 -0.53
N GLU A 751 -7.23 18.07 -0.86
CA GLU A 751 -7.21 19.30 -0.07
C GLU A 751 -8.60 19.97 -0.06
N GLU A 752 -9.30 20.06 -1.20
CA GLU A 752 -10.67 20.56 -1.23
C GLU A 752 -11.61 19.65 -0.42
N ALA A 753 -11.48 18.33 -0.56
CA ALA A 753 -12.27 17.39 0.21
C ALA A 753 -11.96 17.45 1.72
N HIS A 754 -10.77 17.91 2.10
CA HIS A 754 -10.41 18.08 3.51
C HIS A 754 -11.16 19.26 4.13
N GLU A 755 -11.19 20.40 3.42
CA GLU A 755 -11.87 21.63 3.84
C GLU A 755 -13.40 21.53 3.69
N HIS A 756 -13.87 20.82 2.66
CA HIS A 756 -15.29 20.70 2.30
C HIS A 756 -15.71 19.23 2.09
N PRO A 757 -15.63 18.37 3.12
CA PRO A 757 -15.89 16.93 3.00
C PRO A 757 -17.31 16.59 2.51
N ASP A 758 -18.30 17.43 2.82
CA ASP A 758 -19.69 17.21 2.41
C ASP A 758 -19.92 17.32 0.90
N ARG A 759 -19.02 17.98 0.16
CA ARG A 759 -19.06 18.03 -1.32
C ARG A 759 -18.64 16.72 -1.97
N TYR A 760 -17.98 15.84 -1.22
CA TYR A 760 -17.40 14.59 -1.71
C TYR A 760 -17.96 13.37 -0.96
N PRO A 761 -19.30 13.16 -0.93
CA PRO A 761 -19.92 12.14 -0.09
C PRO A 761 -19.54 10.71 -0.45
N ASN A 762 -19.08 10.47 -1.68
CA ASN A 762 -18.71 9.16 -2.20
C ASN A 762 -17.20 9.00 -2.44
N LEU A 763 -16.37 10.00 -2.09
CA LEU A 763 -14.93 9.90 -2.24
C LEU A 763 -14.41 8.79 -1.32
N THR A 764 -13.96 7.70 -1.95
CA THR A 764 -13.44 6.52 -1.27
C THR A 764 -11.92 6.52 -1.38
N ILE A 765 -11.24 6.23 -0.27
CA ILE A 765 -9.78 6.18 -0.21
C ILE A 765 -9.32 4.95 0.57
N ARG A 766 -8.24 4.32 0.13
CA ARG A 766 -7.55 3.25 0.86
C ARG A 766 -6.66 3.84 1.95
N VAL A 767 -6.76 3.34 3.18
CA VAL A 767 -6.05 3.92 4.33
C VAL A 767 -4.99 3.00 4.95
N SER A 768 -5.28 1.72 5.19
CA SER A 768 -4.32 0.77 5.79
C SER A 768 -4.84 -0.67 5.71
N GLY A 769 -4.98 -1.18 4.48
CA GLY A 769 -5.52 -2.53 4.20
C GLY A 769 -7.04 -2.60 4.03
N TYR A 770 -7.71 -1.45 4.00
CA TYR A 770 -9.13 -1.30 3.72
C TYR A 770 -9.41 0.10 3.18
N ALA A 771 -10.61 0.30 2.64
CA ALA A 771 -11.11 1.58 2.16
C ALA A 771 -12.02 2.25 3.20
N VAL A 772 -12.18 3.56 3.08
CA VAL A 772 -13.12 4.38 3.88
C VAL A 772 -13.69 5.49 3.00
N ARG A 773 -14.88 6.00 3.36
CA ARG A 773 -15.32 7.28 2.80
C ARG A 773 -14.55 8.40 3.48
N PHE A 774 -13.93 9.28 2.70
CA PHE A 774 -13.06 10.32 3.22
C PHE A 774 -13.79 11.28 4.18
N ASN A 775 -15.07 11.57 3.92
CA ASN A 775 -15.88 12.43 4.78
C ASN A 775 -16.23 11.81 6.15
N GLN A 776 -16.15 10.48 6.30
CA GLN A 776 -16.38 9.77 7.57
C GLN A 776 -15.14 9.78 8.49
N LEU A 777 -13.99 10.21 7.98
CA LEU A 777 -12.79 10.38 8.78
C LEU A 777 -12.88 11.65 9.63
N THR A 778 -12.32 11.60 10.83
CA THR A 778 -12.12 12.79 11.67
C THR A 778 -11.17 13.78 10.97
N LYS A 779 -11.22 15.06 11.35
CA LYS A 779 -10.33 16.10 10.80
C LYS A 779 -8.85 15.68 10.89
N GLU A 780 -8.44 15.19 12.05
CA GLU A 780 -7.06 14.73 12.28
C GLU A 780 -6.66 13.53 11.42
N GLN A 781 -7.55 12.56 11.22
CA GLN A 781 -7.28 11.43 10.31
C GLN A 781 -7.13 11.91 8.87
N ARG A 782 -7.92 12.91 8.45
CA ARG A 782 -7.75 13.53 7.13
C ARG A 782 -6.42 14.30 7.02
N GLU A 783 -6.01 15.00 8.06
CA GLU A 783 -4.69 15.67 8.13
C GLU A 783 -3.54 14.65 8.02
N GLU A 784 -3.64 13.50 8.68
CA GLU A 784 -2.64 12.42 8.55
C GLU A 784 -2.55 11.91 7.12
N ILE A 785 -3.68 11.69 6.45
CA ILE A 785 -3.71 11.27 5.04
C ILE A 785 -3.04 12.31 4.13
N LEU A 786 -3.33 13.60 4.32
CA LEU A 786 -2.69 14.68 3.55
C LEU A 786 -1.17 14.76 3.76
N LYS A 787 -0.69 14.36 4.94
CA LYS A 787 0.75 14.28 5.23
C LYS A 787 1.44 13.11 4.52
N ARG A 788 0.70 12.08 4.07
CA ARG A 788 1.31 10.90 3.43
C ARG A 788 2.00 11.28 2.13
N THR A 789 3.00 10.49 1.77
CA THR A 789 3.67 10.65 0.48
C THR A 789 2.66 10.42 -0.64
N MET A 790 2.46 11.44 -1.47
CA MET A 790 1.71 11.36 -2.72
C MET A 790 2.71 11.55 -3.86
N HIS A 791 2.90 10.53 -4.68
CA HIS A 791 3.82 10.62 -5.81
C HIS A 791 3.21 11.48 -6.94
N SER A 792 3.90 12.56 -7.30
CA SER A 792 3.50 13.56 -8.31
C SER A 792 4.55 13.69 -9.44
N THR A 793 4.14 14.26 -10.59
CA THR A 793 5.00 14.49 -11.76
C THR A 793 6.20 15.37 -11.47
N HIS A 794 6.01 16.31 -10.55
CA HIS A 794 7.08 17.03 -9.92
C HIS A 794 7.00 16.73 -8.43
N THR A 795 7.98 16.02 -7.89
CA THR A 795 8.26 15.98 -6.46
C THR A 795 8.57 17.41 -6.01
N SER A 796 7.51 18.18 -5.76
CA SER A 796 7.61 19.58 -5.44
C SER A 796 8.00 19.74 -3.96
N LYS A 797 8.99 20.62 -3.76
CA LYS A 797 9.14 21.57 -2.64
C LYS A 797 9.86 21.19 -1.34
N LYS A 798 10.03 19.92 -0.93
CA LYS A 798 10.81 19.62 0.32
C LYS A 798 11.87 18.53 0.26
N THR A 799 11.89 17.75 -0.80
CA THR A 799 12.61 16.46 -0.78
C THR A 799 13.29 16.16 -2.10
N LYS A 800 14.05 17.14 -2.59
CA LYS A 800 15.21 16.81 -3.42
C LYS A 800 16.33 16.41 -2.48
N VAL A 801 16.80 15.18 -2.61
CA VAL A 801 18.09 14.80 -2.04
C VAL A 801 19.13 15.64 -2.75
N ASN A 802 19.60 16.70 -2.08
CA ASN A 802 20.98 17.09 -2.23
C ASN A 802 21.76 15.87 -1.80
N TYR A 803 22.41 15.16 -2.70
CA TYR A 803 23.37 14.18 -2.23
C TYR A 803 24.53 14.88 -1.50
N PHE A 804 24.70 16.20 -1.65
CA PHE A 804 25.84 16.94 -1.14
C PHE A 804 25.49 18.39 -0.81
N THR A 805 25.61 18.75 0.47
CA THR A 805 25.93 20.13 0.86
C THR A 805 26.88 20.09 2.04
N GLU A 806 28.16 20.32 1.78
CA GLU A 806 29.00 21.15 2.63
C GLU A 806 30.15 21.71 1.79
N GLU A 807 30.29 23.03 1.79
CA GLU A 807 31.45 23.72 1.22
C GLU A 807 32.71 23.33 2.01
N LYS A 808 33.42 22.29 1.56
CA LYS A 808 34.83 22.14 1.89
C LYS A 808 35.66 22.72 0.77
N GLY A 809 36.15 23.94 1.04
CA GLY A 809 37.12 24.73 0.28
C GLY A 809 37.67 24.08 -0.99
N VAL A 810 36.95 24.27 -2.10
CA VAL A 810 37.55 24.17 -3.44
C VAL A 810 38.16 25.54 -3.72
N GLU A 811 39.46 25.57 -3.99
CA GLU A 811 40.16 26.79 -4.40
C GLU A 811 39.41 27.45 -5.56
N ILE A 812 38.91 28.64 -5.26
CA ILE A 812 38.25 29.53 -6.20
C ILE A 812 39.28 29.88 -7.28
N CYS A 813 39.04 29.48 -8.53
CA CYS A 813 39.60 30.23 -9.65
C CYS A 813 39.05 31.65 -9.57
N LYS A 814 39.83 32.56 -8.98
CA LYS A 814 39.52 33.98 -8.85
C LYS A 814 39.20 34.52 -10.24
N SER A 815 37.95 34.88 -10.48
CA SER A 815 37.60 35.82 -11.55
C SER A 815 37.72 37.22 -10.95
N ASN A 816 38.49 38.08 -11.61
CA ASN A 816 38.62 39.47 -11.24
C ASN A 816 37.30 40.21 -11.48
N ASP A 817 37.01 41.16 -10.60
CA ASP A 817 35.94 42.15 -10.70
C ASP A 817 35.97 42.91 -12.03
N SER A 818 35.12 42.50 -12.99
CA SER A 818 34.43 43.34 -13.98
C SER A 818 33.71 42.42 -14.98
N GLY A 819 32.50 42.80 -15.38
CA GLY A 819 31.55 41.95 -16.10
C GLY A 819 32.03 41.25 -17.38
N CYS A 820 31.27 40.20 -17.71
CA CYS A 820 31.26 39.44 -18.96
C CYS A 820 32.49 38.54 -19.21
N ILE A 821 32.36 37.26 -18.85
CA ILE A 821 33.09 36.18 -19.53
C ILE A 821 32.28 35.83 -20.78
N ASP A 822 32.89 35.94 -21.97
CA ASP A 822 32.31 35.37 -23.18
C ASP A 822 32.25 33.84 -23.04
N ILE A 823 31.03 33.32 -22.91
CA ILE A 823 30.71 31.91 -22.66
C ILE A 823 31.06 31.02 -23.87
N GLU A 824 31.56 31.58 -24.97
CA GLU A 824 31.90 30.84 -26.19
C GLU A 824 33.33 30.28 -26.22
N ASP A 825 34.20 30.65 -25.27
CA ASP A 825 35.59 30.20 -25.22
C ASP A 825 35.89 29.13 -24.15
N ILE A 826 34.87 28.56 -23.49
CA ILE A 826 35.04 27.31 -22.75
C ILE A 826 35.04 26.16 -23.76
N CYS A 827 36.12 26.07 -24.52
CA CYS A 827 36.49 24.84 -25.22
C CYS A 827 36.65 23.75 -24.14
N PRO A 828 36.06 22.55 -24.29
CA PRO A 828 36.34 21.44 -23.39
C PRO A 828 37.81 21.08 -23.57
N ARG A 829 38.70 21.68 -22.77
CA ARG A 829 40.09 21.22 -22.70
C ARG A 829 40.01 19.77 -22.27
N GLU A 830 40.49 18.89 -23.16
CA GLU A 830 40.60 17.46 -22.98
C GLU A 830 40.96 17.15 -21.53
N VAL A 831 40.00 16.58 -20.81
CA VAL A 831 40.30 15.93 -19.55
C VAL A 831 41.10 14.69 -19.93
N ASP A 832 42.43 14.80 -19.81
CA ASP A 832 43.39 13.77 -20.21
C ASP A 832 42.97 12.41 -19.62
N ALA A 833 42.43 11.55 -20.48
CA ALA A 833 41.76 10.29 -20.18
C ALA A 833 42.73 9.11 -20.27
N LYS A 834 43.96 9.28 -19.76
CA LYS A 834 45.02 8.27 -19.88
C LYS A 834 45.59 7.70 -18.59
N SER A 835 44.91 7.88 -17.46
CA SER A 835 45.26 7.10 -16.27
C SER A 835 44.04 6.81 -15.40
N LEU A 836 43.81 5.51 -15.17
CA LEU A 836 42.82 4.84 -14.33
C LEU A 836 41.62 4.28 -15.12
N GLY A 837 41.32 2.99 -14.89
CA GLY A 837 40.57 2.14 -15.80
C GLY A 837 39.10 2.52 -16.03
N GLN A 838 38.73 2.50 -17.32
CA GLN A 838 37.41 2.17 -17.92
C GLN A 838 36.10 2.85 -17.49
N ASN A 839 36.06 3.77 -16.52
CA ASN A 839 34.80 4.44 -16.13
C ASN A 839 34.83 5.96 -16.38
N ASN A 840 33.83 6.48 -17.07
CA ASN A 840 33.63 7.92 -17.29
C ASN A 840 32.98 8.54 -16.03
N LEU A 841 33.45 9.71 -15.61
CA LEU A 841 32.97 10.40 -14.40
C LEU A 841 32.10 11.60 -14.78
N GLY A 842 30.92 11.71 -14.18
CA GLY A 842 30.00 12.84 -14.36
C GLY A 842 29.48 13.35 -13.03
N VAL A 843 29.08 14.61 -12.97
CA VAL A 843 28.47 15.23 -11.79
C VAL A 843 26.96 15.10 -11.90
N VAL A 844 26.40 14.20 -11.07
CA VAL A 844 24.97 13.88 -11.01
C VAL A 844 24.42 14.49 -9.74
N GLN A 845 23.44 15.37 -9.87
CA GLN A 845 22.81 16.03 -8.74
C GLN A 845 21.76 15.14 -8.06
N SER A 846 20.91 14.47 -8.84
CA SER A 846 19.90 13.55 -8.29
C SER A 846 19.46 12.54 -9.33
N ILE A 847 18.86 11.45 -8.86
CA ILE A 847 18.21 10.44 -9.70
C ILE A 847 16.80 10.22 -9.14
N GLU A 848 15.79 10.29 -10.00
CA GLU A 848 14.39 10.02 -9.61
C GLU A 848 13.84 8.85 -10.42
N THR A 849 13.01 8.03 -9.77
CA THR A 849 12.42 6.82 -10.37
C THR A 849 10.94 7.02 -10.69
N PHE A 850 10.49 6.45 -11.81
CA PHE A 850 9.11 6.53 -12.30
C PHE A 850 8.67 7.94 -12.69
N THR A 851 9.21 8.47 -13.78
CA THR A 851 8.63 9.64 -14.45
C THR A 851 7.94 9.22 -15.75
N THR A 852 6.81 9.86 -16.04
CA THR A 852 6.10 9.79 -17.33
C THR A 852 6.09 11.15 -18.04
N ALA A 853 6.71 12.16 -17.42
CA ALA A 853 6.79 13.53 -17.94
C ALA A 853 8.03 13.77 -18.80
N ASP A 854 9.10 13.01 -18.57
CA ASP A 854 10.43 13.29 -19.12
C ASP A 854 10.79 12.36 -20.28
N GLY A 855 9.80 12.03 -21.11
CA GLY A 855 9.96 11.28 -22.34
C GLY A 855 9.01 10.09 -22.44
N PRO A 856 8.99 9.38 -23.59
CA PRO A 856 8.06 8.27 -23.79
C PRO A 856 8.30 7.10 -22.84
N GLY A 857 7.22 6.47 -22.36
CA GLY A 857 7.27 5.34 -21.42
C GLY A 857 7.63 5.77 -19.99
N VAL A 858 7.76 4.80 -19.09
CA VAL A 858 8.21 5.04 -17.71
C VAL A 858 9.74 5.19 -17.70
N ARG A 859 10.26 6.23 -17.05
CA ARG A 859 11.70 6.51 -17.05
C ARG A 859 12.31 6.66 -15.66
N VAL A 860 13.61 6.40 -15.59
CA VAL A 860 14.50 6.92 -14.55
C VAL A 860 15.12 8.20 -15.09
N ILE A 861 15.03 9.30 -14.35
CA ILE A 861 15.64 10.58 -14.73
C ILE A 861 16.93 10.80 -13.92
N VAL A 862 17.99 11.16 -14.63
CA VAL A 862 19.30 11.50 -14.07
C VAL A 862 19.51 13.00 -14.26
N PHE A 863 19.47 13.75 -13.17
CA PHE A 863 19.69 15.20 -13.18
C PHE A 863 21.18 15.51 -13.09
N MET A 864 21.72 16.14 -14.12
CA MET A 864 23.13 16.55 -14.21
C MET A 864 23.37 17.88 -13.52
N GLN A 865 24.60 18.11 -13.05
CA GLN A 865 25.05 19.41 -12.52
C GLN A 865 25.81 20.22 -13.59
N GLY A 866 25.63 21.53 -13.60
CA GLY A 866 26.31 22.50 -14.48
C GLY A 866 25.45 22.93 -15.66
N CYS A 867 25.15 24.23 -15.75
CA CYS A 867 24.44 24.82 -16.90
C CYS A 867 25.03 26.20 -17.25
N PRO A 868 25.33 26.49 -18.52
CA PRO A 868 25.89 27.77 -18.93
C PRO A 868 24.82 28.86 -19.08
N LYS A 869 23.53 28.51 -18.97
CA LYS A 869 22.39 29.42 -19.17
C LYS A 869 21.82 29.91 -17.83
N ARG A 870 21.13 31.06 -17.85
CA ARG A 870 20.43 31.66 -16.71
C ARG A 870 19.00 31.99 -17.10
N CYS A 871 18.29 30.95 -17.56
CA CYS A 871 16.97 31.12 -18.14
C CYS A 871 16.01 31.76 -17.13
N LEU A 872 15.16 32.69 -17.59
CA LEU A 872 14.23 33.42 -16.72
C LEU A 872 13.30 32.47 -15.93
N PHE A 873 12.86 31.39 -16.57
CA PHE A 873 11.95 30.38 -16.01
C PHE A 873 12.66 29.09 -15.55
N CYS A 874 13.94 29.16 -15.15
CA CYS A 874 14.66 27.95 -14.74
C CYS A 874 14.02 27.29 -13.51
N CYS A 875 13.51 26.06 -13.66
CA CYS A 875 12.92 25.29 -12.55
C CYS A 875 13.96 24.54 -11.69
N ASN A 876 15.23 24.52 -12.11
CA ASN A 876 16.33 23.84 -11.42
C ASN A 876 17.55 24.79 -11.22
N PRO A 877 17.38 25.93 -10.53
CA PRO A 877 18.49 26.87 -10.27
C PRO A 877 19.70 26.21 -9.58
N GLU A 878 19.46 25.18 -8.77
CA GLU A 878 20.49 24.40 -8.07
C GLU A 878 21.51 23.74 -9.02
N THR A 879 21.11 23.39 -10.24
CA THR A 879 21.98 22.72 -11.21
C THR A 879 22.85 23.69 -12.01
N GLN A 880 22.71 25.00 -11.84
CA GLN A 880 23.38 26.00 -12.68
C GLN A 880 24.89 26.10 -12.44
N LYS A 881 25.36 25.80 -11.22
CA LYS A 881 26.78 25.89 -10.87
C LYS A 881 27.57 24.80 -11.61
N ILE A 882 28.58 25.20 -12.38
CA ILE A 882 29.50 24.27 -13.06
C ILE A 882 30.52 23.78 -12.02
N VAL A 883 30.65 22.46 -11.89
CA VAL A 883 31.53 21.81 -10.91
C VAL A 883 32.44 20.81 -11.63
N ASN A 884 33.69 20.71 -11.20
CA ASN A 884 34.62 19.71 -11.72
C ASN A 884 34.35 18.35 -11.06
N ALA A 885 34.05 17.33 -11.87
CA ALA A 885 33.75 15.98 -11.39
C ALA A 885 34.90 15.37 -10.55
N ARG A 886 36.16 15.69 -10.81
CA ARG A 886 37.27 15.12 -10.03
C ARG A 886 37.29 15.55 -8.56
N TYR A 887 36.63 16.65 -8.24
CA TYR A 887 36.65 17.28 -6.91
C TYR A 887 35.26 17.45 -6.32
N SER A 888 34.24 16.86 -6.96
CA SER A 888 32.86 16.92 -6.49
C SER A 888 32.52 15.63 -5.77
N ASP A 889 31.96 15.74 -4.57
CA ASP A 889 31.36 14.58 -3.90
C ASP A 889 30.13 14.06 -4.69
N ALA A 890 29.52 14.92 -5.53
CA ALA A 890 28.43 14.59 -6.47
C ALA A 890 28.82 13.83 -7.72
N SER A 891 30.03 13.29 -7.75
CA SER A 891 30.51 12.57 -8.91
C SER A 891 30.10 11.11 -8.86
N MET A 892 29.48 10.66 -9.95
CA MET A 892 29.15 9.27 -10.18
C MET A 892 29.87 8.78 -11.42
N THR A 893 30.23 7.51 -11.43
CA THR A 893 30.65 6.84 -12.65
C THR A 893 29.44 6.46 -13.49
N ASP A 894 29.66 6.39 -14.80
CA ASP A 894 28.73 5.85 -15.78
C ASP A 894 28.22 4.45 -15.37
N HIS A 895 29.10 3.61 -14.82
CA HIS A 895 28.74 2.32 -14.26
C HIS A 895 27.80 2.43 -13.06
N GLN A 896 28.05 3.34 -12.11
CA GLN A 896 27.16 3.52 -10.95
C GLN A 896 25.75 3.92 -11.37
N VAL A 897 25.64 4.87 -12.31
CA VAL A 897 24.33 5.29 -12.86
C VAL A 897 23.66 4.14 -13.60
N ALA A 898 24.38 3.41 -14.44
CA ALA A 898 23.85 2.26 -15.17
C ALA A 898 23.36 1.15 -14.22
N THR A 899 24.08 0.86 -13.13
CA THR A 899 23.65 -0.12 -12.12
C THR A 899 22.36 0.31 -11.43
N ILE A 900 22.16 1.61 -11.16
CA ILE A 900 20.90 2.13 -10.61
C ILE A 900 19.76 1.94 -11.61
N ILE A 901 19.97 2.23 -12.89
CA ILE A 901 18.95 2.04 -13.94
C ILE A 901 18.63 0.55 -14.13
N GLU A 902 19.65 -0.30 -14.17
CA GLU A 902 19.53 -1.76 -14.27
C GLU A 902 18.66 -2.33 -13.15
N LYS A 903 18.82 -1.81 -11.92
CA LYS A 903 18.01 -2.18 -10.76
C LYS A 903 16.52 -1.99 -11.00
N TYR A 904 16.10 -1.13 -11.94
CA TYR A 904 14.70 -0.87 -12.26
C TYR A 904 14.30 -1.32 -13.67
N SER A 905 15.19 -1.96 -14.42
CA SER A 905 14.99 -2.37 -15.82
C SER A 905 13.66 -3.11 -16.06
N ASP A 906 13.25 -4.01 -15.18
CA ASP A 906 11.96 -4.72 -15.25
C ASP A 906 10.75 -3.77 -15.27
N PHE A 907 10.81 -2.66 -14.52
CA PHE A 907 9.74 -1.64 -14.50
C PHE A 907 9.78 -0.73 -15.72
N LEU A 908 10.97 -0.50 -16.29
CA LEU A 908 11.21 0.44 -17.38
C LEU A 908 11.03 -0.18 -18.76
N ALA A 909 11.33 -1.47 -18.93
CA ALA A 909 11.25 -2.15 -20.22
C ALA A 909 9.85 -2.14 -20.86
N PRO A 910 8.74 -2.28 -20.09
CA PRO A 910 7.39 -2.11 -20.64
C PRO A 910 7.20 -0.73 -21.29
N ASN A 911 6.39 -0.67 -22.36
CA ASN A 911 5.97 0.58 -23.01
C ASN A 911 7.13 1.48 -23.51
N LYS A 912 8.27 0.90 -23.90
CA LYS A 912 9.46 1.63 -24.42
C LYS A 912 10.03 2.65 -23.41
N GLY A 913 10.01 2.33 -22.12
CA GLY A 913 10.65 3.15 -21.10
C GLY A 913 12.18 3.07 -21.14
N GLY A 914 12.82 3.68 -20.15
CA GLY A 914 14.28 3.69 -20.04
C GLY A 914 14.82 4.84 -19.20
N SER A 915 15.85 5.54 -19.68
CA SER A 915 16.49 6.60 -18.92
C SER A 915 16.38 7.95 -19.63
N THR A 916 16.16 9.02 -18.86
CA THR A 916 16.31 10.40 -19.31
C THR A 916 17.49 11.05 -18.60
N ILE A 917 18.34 11.77 -19.34
CA ILE A 917 19.36 12.63 -18.75
C ILE A 917 18.89 14.09 -18.92
N SER A 918 18.71 14.80 -17.80
CA SER A 918 18.16 16.17 -17.71
C SER A 918 18.94 16.99 -16.68
N GLY A 919 18.39 18.12 -16.21
CA GLY A 919 18.93 18.95 -15.13
C GLY A 919 19.71 20.16 -15.60
N GLY A 920 21.01 20.18 -15.34
CA GLY A 920 21.91 21.14 -15.97
C GLY A 920 21.89 21.03 -17.51
N GLU A 921 22.93 21.48 -18.18
CA GLU A 921 23.05 21.22 -19.62
C GLU A 921 23.77 19.90 -19.84
N ALA A 922 23.01 18.82 -20.08
CA ALA A 922 23.53 17.47 -20.23
C ALA A 922 24.64 17.36 -21.28
N LEU A 923 24.55 18.15 -22.35
CA LEU A 923 25.56 18.17 -23.42
C LEU A 923 26.94 18.70 -22.97
N LEU A 924 27.05 19.37 -21.81
CA LEU A 924 28.35 19.75 -21.22
C LEU A 924 29.15 18.54 -20.72
N GLN A 925 28.50 17.42 -20.44
CA GLN A 925 29.12 16.20 -19.92
C GLN A 925 29.01 15.05 -20.93
N SER A 926 29.22 15.34 -22.21
CA SER A 926 28.95 14.44 -23.35
C SER A 926 29.56 13.04 -23.22
N ASP A 927 30.78 12.93 -22.70
CA ASP A 927 31.51 11.67 -22.59
C ASP A 927 30.84 10.72 -21.60
N PHE A 928 30.44 11.28 -20.46
CA PHE A 928 29.68 10.57 -19.45
C PHE A 928 28.27 10.21 -19.96
N VAL A 929 27.56 11.16 -20.57
CA VAL A 929 26.20 10.97 -21.09
C VAL A 929 26.16 9.87 -22.15
N THR A 930 27.03 9.92 -23.16
CA THR A 930 27.14 8.87 -24.19
C THR A 930 27.42 7.51 -23.56
N SER A 931 28.36 7.45 -22.62
CA SER A 931 28.73 6.18 -21.98
C SER A 931 27.60 5.59 -21.12
N VAL A 932 26.81 6.42 -20.45
CA VAL A 932 25.59 5.98 -19.75
C VAL A 932 24.57 5.46 -20.75
N PHE A 933 24.31 6.18 -21.85
CA PHE A 933 23.36 5.74 -22.88
C PHE A 933 23.75 4.43 -23.56
N GLU A 934 25.03 4.20 -23.87
CA GLU A 934 25.52 2.91 -24.38
C GLU A 934 25.17 1.75 -23.44
N ARG A 935 25.32 1.98 -22.13
CA ARG A 935 24.98 0.98 -21.09
C ARG A 935 23.47 0.79 -20.97
N VAL A 936 22.68 1.85 -21.08
CA VAL A 936 21.21 1.78 -21.07
C VAL A 936 20.69 0.99 -22.28
N HIS A 937 21.26 1.22 -23.47
CA HIS A 937 20.95 0.42 -24.66
C HIS A 937 21.33 -1.05 -24.49
N ALA A 938 22.46 -1.35 -23.81
CA ALA A 938 22.84 -2.73 -23.52
C ALA A 938 21.83 -3.47 -22.62
N LEU A 939 21.01 -2.75 -21.86
CA LEU A 939 19.89 -3.29 -21.07
C LEU A 939 18.60 -3.47 -21.89
N GLY A 940 18.59 -3.10 -23.17
CA GLY A 940 17.39 -3.11 -24.03
C GLY A 940 16.39 -1.99 -23.72
N LEU A 941 16.83 -0.94 -23.02
CA LEU A 941 16.02 0.22 -22.65
C LEU A 941 16.27 1.38 -23.62
N THR A 942 15.35 2.34 -23.66
CA THR A 942 15.49 3.53 -24.52
C THR A 942 16.15 4.70 -23.80
N THR A 943 16.75 5.61 -24.56
CA THR A 943 17.49 6.77 -24.05
C THR A 943 16.81 8.08 -24.46
N CYS A 944 16.78 9.04 -23.54
CA CYS A 944 16.22 10.36 -23.80
C CYS A 944 17.12 11.46 -23.24
N ILE A 945 17.35 12.50 -24.02
CA ILE A 945 18.07 13.69 -23.57
C ILE A 945 17.13 14.89 -23.49
N ASP A 946 17.10 15.54 -22.33
CA ASP A 946 16.45 16.82 -22.12
C ASP A 946 17.51 17.93 -22.13
N THR A 947 17.43 18.83 -23.11
CA THR A 947 18.51 19.77 -23.42
C THR A 947 17.98 21.07 -24.03
N ALA A 948 18.79 22.13 -23.93
CA ALA A 948 18.61 23.36 -24.68
C ALA A 948 19.53 23.44 -25.93
N GLY A 949 20.13 22.32 -26.34
CA GLY A 949 20.91 22.18 -27.57
C GLY A 949 22.27 22.90 -27.55
N HIS A 950 22.91 23.01 -26.39
CA HIS A 950 24.24 23.62 -26.27
C HIS A 950 25.35 22.71 -26.84
N GLY A 951 26.51 23.28 -27.21
CA GLY A 951 27.67 22.53 -27.70
C GLY A 951 27.95 22.68 -29.20
N SER A 952 28.96 21.95 -29.68
CA SER A 952 29.38 21.89 -31.08
C SER A 952 28.78 20.67 -31.80
N GLU A 953 28.86 20.63 -33.14
CA GLU A 953 28.43 19.45 -33.92
C GLU A 953 29.17 18.16 -33.54
N GLU A 954 30.42 18.26 -33.06
CA GLU A 954 31.18 17.10 -32.56
C GLU A 954 30.55 16.53 -31.29
N VAL A 955 30.23 17.39 -30.33
CA VAL A 955 29.52 17.03 -29.09
C VAL A 955 28.15 16.44 -29.42
N TRP A 956 27.40 17.06 -30.33
CA TRP A 956 26.09 16.57 -30.76
C TRP A 956 26.20 15.19 -31.39
N ARG A 957 27.13 14.98 -32.33
CA ARG A 957 27.33 13.70 -33.00
C ARG A 957 27.64 12.58 -32.00
N LYS A 958 28.44 12.88 -30.97
CA LYS A 958 28.83 11.92 -29.94
C LYS A 958 27.65 11.43 -29.10
N VAL A 959 26.79 12.34 -28.66
CA VAL A 959 25.63 12.01 -27.81
C VAL A 959 24.46 11.45 -28.62
N LEU A 960 24.14 12.07 -29.77
CA LEU A 960 22.98 11.70 -30.59
C LEU A 960 23.09 10.30 -31.19
N LYS A 961 24.30 9.76 -31.38
CA LYS A 961 24.48 8.38 -31.84
C LYS A 961 23.78 7.36 -30.92
N GLU A 962 23.73 7.66 -29.63
CA GLU A 962 23.19 6.80 -28.58
C GLU A 962 21.91 7.40 -27.96
N THR A 963 21.18 8.25 -28.70
CA THR A 963 19.96 8.90 -28.21
C THR A 963 18.75 8.40 -29.02
N ASP A 964 17.67 7.96 -28.37
CA ASP A 964 16.42 7.65 -29.08
C ASP A 964 15.44 8.84 -29.15
N TYR A 965 15.37 9.62 -28.06
CA TYR A 965 14.43 10.72 -27.91
C TYR A 965 15.10 12.02 -27.47
N ILE A 966 14.67 13.13 -28.05
CA ILE A 966 15.11 14.47 -27.65
C ILE A 966 13.90 15.23 -27.07
N LEU A 967 14.04 15.73 -25.84
CA LEU A 967 13.21 16.82 -25.34
C LEU A 967 14.00 18.11 -25.51
N LEU A 968 13.61 18.92 -26.50
CA LEU A 968 14.32 20.15 -26.83
C LEU A 968 13.56 21.34 -26.27
N CYS A 969 14.14 22.01 -25.28
CA CYS A 969 13.57 23.24 -24.74
C CYS A 969 13.95 24.44 -25.62
N LEU A 970 12.98 24.96 -26.37
CA LEU A 970 13.10 26.20 -27.11
C LEU A 970 12.65 27.36 -26.23
N LYS A 971 13.48 28.42 -26.16
CA LYS A 971 13.26 29.54 -25.23
C LYS A 971 12.47 30.70 -25.85
N ALA A 972 12.69 30.93 -27.15
CA ALA A 972 11.91 31.79 -28.02
C ALA A 972 12.31 31.49 -29.48
N MET A 973 11.53 31.94 -30.45
CA MET A 973 11.83 31.86 -31.88
C MET A 973 12.65 33.06 -32.35
N ASP A 974 12.27 34.26 -31.90
CA ASP A 974 13.01 35.49 -32.09
C ASP A 974 14.39 35.41 -31.41
N PRO A 975 15.50 35.69 -32.13
CA PRO A 975 16.85 35.55 -31.58
C PRO A 975 17.16 36.45 -30.38
N ASP A 976 16.63 37.67 -30.37
CA ASP A 976 16.92 38.65 -29.32
C ASP A 976 16.11 38.34 -28.06
N LEU A 977 14.82 38.03 -28.22
CA LEU A 977 13.97 37.50 -27.16
C LEU A 977 14.56 36.20 -26.60
N SER A 978 15.05 35.30 -27.47
CA SER A 978 15.69 34.07 -27.01
C SER A 978 16.94 34.37 -26.19
N GLY A 979 17.77 35.33 -26.60
CA GLY A 979 18.95 35.76 -25.82
C GLY A 979 18.55 36.23 -24.42
N PHE A 980 17.55 37.11 -24.36
CA PHE A 980 16.98 37.63 -23.12
C PHE A 980 16.45 36.50 -22.22
N VAL A 981 15.60 35.63 -22.77
CA VAL A 981 14.97 34.52 -22.01
C VAL A 981 15.99 33.49 -21.54
N ASN A 982 17.08 33.26 -22.30
CA ASN A 982 18.19 32.37 -21.89
C ASN A 982 19.08 32.98 -20.79
N GLY A 983 18.96 34.28 -20.52
CA GLY A 983 19.89 35.02 -19.66
C GLY A 983 21.29 35.13 -20.27
N THR A 984 21.38 35.26 -21.60
CA THR A 984 22.64 35.38 -22.35
C THR A 984 22.66 36.68 -23.15
N ASN A 985 23.77 37.43 -23.11
CA ASN A 985 23.92 38.69 -23.85
C ASN A 985 24.13 38.51 -25.38
N THR A 986 23.79 37.35 -25.94
CA THR A 986 24.03 37.03 -27.36
C THR A 986 22.81 36.37 -28.01
N SER A 987 22.45 36.83 -29.21
CA SER A 987 21.40 36.24 -30.06
C SER A 987 21.76 34.84 -30.60
N ARG A 988 23.01 34.39 -30.40
CA ARG A 988 23.53 33.07 -30.80
C ARG A 988 22.87 31.91 -30.05
N ALA A 989 22.35 32.13 -28.84
CA ALA A 989 21.79 31.06 -28.00
C ALA A 989 20.49 30.45 -28.56
N GLY A 990 19.61 31.24 -29.18
CA GLY A 990 18.38 30.75 -29.82
C GLY A 990 18.61 30.05 -31.16
N TYR A 991 19.70 30.42 -31.84
CA TYR A 991 20.10 29.79 -33.10
C TYR A 991 20.61 28.37 -32.89
N ARG A 992 21.40 28.12 -31.83
CA ARG A 992 21.99 26.80 -31.55
C ARG A 992 20.95 25.70 -31.29
N ALA A 993 19.90 25.97 -30.52
CA ALA A 993 18.86 24.97 -30.25
C ALA A 993 18.13 24.52 -31.54
N LYS A 994 17.84 25.49 -32.43
CA LYS A 994 17.26 25.21 -33.75
C LYS A 994 18.22 24.42 -34.64
N GLN A 995 19.50 24.79 -34.66
CA GLN A 995 20.54 24.04 -35.38
C GLN A 995 20.70 22.61 -34.87
N PHE A 996 20.66 22.40 -33.55
CA PHE A 996 20.72 21.08 -32.94
C PHE A 996 19.57 20.18 -33.41
N ALA A 997 18.33 20.68 -33.39
CA ALA A 997 17.18 19.94 -33.91
C ALA A 997 17.30 19.60 -35.41
N ILE A 998 17.76 20.56 -36.22
CA ILE A 998 18.00 20.34 -37.66
C ILE A 998 19.10 19.30 -37.87
N PHE A 999 20.21 19.40 -37.13
CA PHE A 999 21.32 18.46 -37.18
C PHE A 999 20.88 17.04 -36.80
N ALA A 1000 20.11 16.89 -35.73
CA ALA A 1000 19.52 15.62 -35.32
C ALA A 1000 18.61 15.04 -36.40
N ARG A 1001 17.68 15.85 -36.96
CA ARG A 1001 16.77 15.45 -38.03
C ARG A 1001 17.51 14.93 -39.27
N ASP A 1002 18.55 15.63 -39.69
CA ASP A 1002 19.25 15.37 -40.95
C ASP A 1002 20.25 14.22 -40.85
N ASN A 1003 20.86 14.01 -39.67
CA ASN A 1003 21.93 13.02 -39.51
C ASN A 1003 21.49 11.73 -38.79
N PHE A 1004 20.40 11.76 -38.00
CA PHE A 1004 20.01 10.65 -37.12
C PHE A 1004 18.53 10.28 -37.32
N PRO A 1005 18.21 9.44 -38.31
CA PRO A 1005 16.83 9.16 -38.70
C PRO A 1005 16.03 8.30 -37.73
N HIS A 1006 16.65 7.74 -36.69
CA HIS A 1006 15.94 6.99 -35.64
C HIS A 1006 15.38 7.91 -34.55
N ILE A 1007 15.93 9.12 -34.41
CA ILE A 1007 15.61 10.01 -33.30
C ILE A 1007 14.24 10.63 -33.48
N GLN A 1008 13.49 10.64 -32.38
CA GLN A 1008 12.22 11.34 -32.25
C GLN A 1008 12.40 12.60 -31.40
N ILE A 1009 11.78 13.71 -31.81
CA ILE A 1009 11.96 15.04 -31.20
C ILE A 1009 10.63 15.51 -30.61
N VAL A 1010 10.67 15.96 -29.36
CA VAL A 1010 9.61 16.72 -28.70
C VAL A 1010 10.13 18.15 -28.51
N LEU A 1011 9.34 19.14 -28.93
CA LEU A 1011 9.67 20.54 -28.66
C LEU A 1011 8.96 20.97 -27.38
N ARG A 1012 9.70 21.39 -26.37
CA ARG A 1012 9.14 21.97 -25.14
C ARG A 1012 9.09 23.48 -25.27
N TRP A 1013 7.91 24.05 -25.06
CA TRP A 1013 7.65 25.47 -25.23
C TRP A 1013 6.97 26.05 -23.99
N VAL A 1014 7.67 26.94 -23.28
CA VAL A 1014 7.13 27.60 -22.09
C VAL A 1014 6.34 28.84 -22.48
N LEU A 1015 5.11 28.96 -21.98
CA LEU A 1015 4.23 30.11 -22.23
C LEU A 1015 4.43 31.17 -21.14
N LEU A 1016 4.94 32.33 -21.56
CA LEU A 1016 5.12 33.52 -20.73
C LEU A 1016 4.34 34.68 -21.33
N HIS A 1017 3.50 35.31 -20.51
CA HIS A 1017 2.63 36.39 -20.94
C HIS A 1017 3.39 37.55 -21.58
N GLY A 1018 3.00 37.91 -22.81
CA GLY A 1018 3.58 39.01 -23.59
C GLY A 1018 4.98 38.73 -24.15
N LEU A 1019 5.51 37.52 -23.98
CA LEU A 1019 6.82 37.11 -24.47
C LEU A 1019 6.68 35.97 -25.47
N THR A 1020 6.49 34.75 -24.99
CA THR A 1020 6.50 33.51 -25.80
C THR A 1020 5.09 33.04 -26.19
N ASP A 1021 4.05 33.74 -25.77
CA ASP A 1021 2.65 33.51 -26.12
C ASP A 1021 2.14 34.40 -27.26
N THR A 1022 2.99 35.26 -27.83
CA THR A 1022 2.60 36.20 -28.90
C THR A 1022 2.32 35.48 -30.22
N ASP A 1023 1.38 36.01 -31.02
CA ASP A 1023 1.03 35.46 -32.34
C ASP A 1023 2.24 35.26 -33.26
N ALA A 1024 3.22 36.17 -33.18
CA ALA A 1024 4.44 36.10 -33.97
C ALA A 1024 5.30 34.89 -33.58
N GLU A 1025 5.53 34.70 -32.27
CA GLU A 1025 6.31 33.58 -31.74
C GLU A 1025 5.64 32.23 -32.03
N ILE A 1026 4.32 32.12 -31.80
CA ILE A 1026 3.56 30.89 -32.06
C ILE A 1026 3.57 30.55 -33.55
N LYS A 1027 3.43 31.53 -34.44
CA LYS A 1027 3.51 31.32 -35.89
C LYS A 1027 4.90 30.82 -36.33
N GLU A 1028 5.97 31.39 -35.78
CA GLU A 1028 7.33 30.93 -36.08
C GLU A 1028 7.59 29.55 -35.49
N LEU A 1029 7.07 29.24 -34.30
CA LEU A 1029 7.13 27.90 -33.70
C LEU A 1029 6.47 26.86 -34.60
N ILE A 1030 5.26 27.13 -35.08
CA ILE A 1030 4.54 26.27 -36.02
C ILE A 1030 5.36 26.07 -37.31
N THR A 1031 5.95 27.15 -37.82
CA THR A 1031 6.76 27.11 -39.05
C THR A 1031 8.00 26.23 -38.85
N PHE A 1032 8.71 26.41 -37.74
CA PHE A 1032 9.87 25.61 -37.39
C PHE A 1032 9.51 24.14 -37.15
N ALA A 1033 8.46 23.88 -36.39
CA ALA A 1033 7.95 22.53 -36.12
C ALA A 1033 7.61 21.77 -37.41
N LYS A 1034 7.04 22.45 -38.42
CA LYS A 1034 6.79 21.86 -39.74
C LYS A 1034 8.07 21.39 -40.44
N THR A 1035 9.20 22.06 -40.23
CA THR A 1035 10.48 21.63 -40.80
C THR A 1035 11.01 20.33 -40.18
N LEU A 1036 10.49 19.93 -39.01
CA LEU A 1036 10.88 18.71 -38.31
C LEU A 1036 9.91 17.54 -38.56
N GLN A 1037 8.83 17.72 -39.31
CA GLN A 1037 7.63 16.86 -39.34
C GLN A 1037 7.85 15.34 -39.33
N SER A 1038 8.85 14.80 -40.04
CA SER A 1038 9.12 13.35 -40.06
C SER A 1038 9.72 12.81 -38.75
N ARG A 1039 10.14 13.70 -37.84
CA ARG A 1039 10.79 13.42 -36.56
C ARG A 1039 10.07 14.03 -35.36
N LEU A 1040 9.21 15.01 -35.59
CA LEU A 1040 8.48 15.69 -34.52
C LEU A 1040 7.36 14.79 -33.99
N CYS A 1041 7.43 14.44 -32.70
CA CYS A 1041 6.37 13.73 -32.00
C CYS A 1041 5.19 14.63 -31.68
N HIS A 1042 5.44 15.74 -31.01
CA HIS A 1042 4.48 16.77 -30.62
C HIS A 1042 5.23 18.01 -30.08
N ILE A 1043 4.48 19.09 -29.84
CA ILE A 1043 4.92 20.23 -29.01
C ILE A 1043 4.35 20.02 -27.61
N GLU A 1044 5.20 20.07 -26.58
CA GLU A 1044 4.76 20.14 -25.18
C GLU A 1044 4.65 21.62 -24.79
N LEU A 1045 3.42 22.10 -24.62
CA LEU A 1045 3.14 23.44 -24.10
C LEU A 1045 3.19 23.40 -22.58
N LEU A 1046 3.99 24.29 -22.01
CA LEU A 1046 4.26 24.39 -20.58
C LEU A 1046 3.79 25.77 -20.09
N PRO A 1047 2.57 25.88 -19.55
CA PRO A 1047 2.10 27.10 -18.90
C PRO A 1047 3.08 27.51 -17.78
N TYR A 1048 3.44 28.79 -17.72
CA TYR A 1048 4.30 29.28 -16.65
C TYR A 1048 3.59 29.19 -15.29
N HIS A 1049 4.32 28.66 -14.30
CA HIS A 1049 3.93 28.61 -12.90
C HIS A 1049 5.05 29.18 -12.02
N ASP A 1050 4.73 29.67 -10.83
CA ASP A 1050 5.70 30.27 -9.90
C ASP A 1050 6.43 29.26 -9.01
N PHE A 1051 6.26 27.94 -9.24
CA PHE A 1051 6.79 26.87 -8.38
C PHE A 1051 8.30 26.92 -8.11
N ALA A 1052 9.09 27.53 -9.00
CA ALA A 1052 10.52 27.67 -8.81
C ALA A 1052 10.89 28.68 -7.71
N ARG A 1053 10.00 29.61 -7.35
CA ARG A 1053 10.25 30.70 -6.41
C ARG A 1053 10.83 30.22 -5.08
N GLU A 1054 10.23 29.21 -4.46
CA GLU A 1054 10.70 28.66 -3.19
C GLU A 1054 12.14 28.13 -3.25
N LYS A 1055 12.56 27.58 -4.41
CA LYS A 1055 13.96 27.14 -4.60
C LYS A 1055 14.92 28.32 -4.69
N TYR A 1056 14.51 29.39 -5.37
CA TYR A 1056 15.30 30.61 -5.43
C TYR A 1056 15.45 31.23 -4.03
N ASP A 1057 14.37 31.28 -3.25
CA ASP A 1057 14.39 31.76 -1.86
C ASP A 1057 15.31 30.89 -0.99
N ALA A 1058 15.21 29.56 -1.09
CA ALA A 1058 16.06 28.63 -0.35
C ALA A 1058 17.56 28.74 -0.72
N LEU A 1059 17.86 29.00 -1.99
CA LEU A 1059 19.21 29.24 -2.49
C LEU A 1059 19.70 30.68 -2.27
N LYS A 1060 18.85 31.56 -1.72
CA LYS A 1060 19.12 33.00 -1.55
C LYS A 1060 19.47 33.69 -2.88
N MET A 1061 18.77 33.32 -3.95
CA MET A 1061 18.91 33.87 -5.29
C MET A 1061 17.70 34.74 -5.64
N ASN A 1062 17.91 35.81 -6.42
CA ASN A 1062 16.80 36.61 -6.93
C ASN A 1062 16.01 35.83 -7.98
N TYR A 1063 14.67 35.83 -7.84
CA TYR A 1063 13.80 35.20 -8.82
C TYR A 1063 13.63 36.09 -10.07
N PRO A 1064 14.00 35.64 -11.29
CA PRO A 1064 14.04 36.53 -12.46
C PRO A 1064 12.67 37.00 -12.96
N LEU A 1065 11.61 36.26 -12.66
CA LEU A 1065 10.24 36.53 -13.09
C LEU A 1065 9.38 37.13 -11.97
N GLU A 1066 10.01 37.93 -11.10
CA GLU A 1066 9.30 38.66 -10.05
C GLU A 1066 8.15 39.50 -10.62
N GLY A 1067 6.93 39.31 -10.11
CA GLY A 1067 5.73 39.99 -10.60
C GLY A 1067 5.11 39.43 -11.90
N MET A 1068 5.63 38.33 -12.46
CA MET A 1068 4.95 37.62 -13.55
C MET A 1068 3.80 36.76 -12.98
N GLU A 1069 2.60 36.93 -13.51
CA GLU A 1069 1.43 36.13 -13.12
C GLU A 1069 1.50 34.71 -13.71
N PRO A 1070 1.07 33.67 -12.97
CA PRO A 1070 0.91 32.32 -13.50
C PRO A 1070 -0.01 32.30 -14.74
N TYR A 1071 0.35 31.46 -15.70
CA TYR A 1071 -0.33 31.38 -16.98
C TYR A 1071 -1.64 30.60 -16.84
N LYS A 1072 -2.78 31.19 -17.23
CA LYS A 1072 -4.09 30.55 -17.04
C LYS A 1072 -4.28 29.37 -17.98
N GLN A 1073 -4.77 28.24 -17.45
CA GLN A 1073 -5.03 27.02 -18.23
C GLN A 1073 -5.89 27.26 -19.48
N LYS A 1074 -6.98 28.04 -19.35
CA LYS A 1074 -7.87 28.38 -20.47
C LYS A 1074 -7.16 29.10 -21.62
N ASP A 1075 -6.20 29.96 -21.30
CA ASP A 1075 -5.44 30.71 -22.31
C ASP A 1075 -4.42 29.79 -22.99
N ALA A 1076 -3.87 28.81 -22.26
CA ALA A 1076 -2.98 27.80 -22.82
C ALA A 1076 -3.72 26.81 -23.74
N GLU A 1077 -4.96 26.44 -23.38
CA GLU A 1077 -5.86 25.65 -24.23
C GLU A 1077 -6.17 26.37 -25.56
N HIS A 1078 -6.33 27.69 -25.54
CA HIS A 1078 -6.51 28.45 -26.75
C HIS A 1078 -5.29 28.35 -27.69
N ILE A 1079 -4.08 28.53 -27.16
CA ILE A 1079 -2.84 28.40 -27.94
C ILE A 1079 -2.65 26.98 -28.45
N LYS A 1080 -2.96 25.97 -27.63
CA LYS A 1080 -2.99 24.57 -28.04
C LYS A 1080 -3.84 24.39 -29.29
N GLN A 1081 -5.09 24.88 -29.26
CA GLN A 1081 -6.00 24.77 -30.40
C GLN A 1081 -5.44 25.47 -31.66
N VAL A 1082 -4.85 26.65 -31.51
CA VAL A 1082 -4.24 27.40 -32.64
C VAL A 1082 -3.13 26.58 -33.33
N ILE A 1083 -2.32 25.86 -32.56
CA ILE A 1083 -1.25 25.01 -33.10
C ILE A 1083 -1.82 23.72 -33.70
N GLU A 1084 -2.79 23.08 -33.04
CA GLU A 1084 -3.44 21.85 -33.50
C GLU A 1084 -4.20 22.05 -34.82
N ASP A 1085 -4.83 23.21 -35.01
CA ASP A 1085 -5.50 23.61 -36.26
C ASP A 1085 -4.53 23.69 -37.46
N LYS A 1086 -3.21 23.74 -37.22
CA LYS A 1086 -2.16 23.69 -38.25
C LYS A 1086 -1.61 22.28 -38.49
N GLY A 1087 -2.22 21.26 -37.89
CA GLY A 1087 -1.88 19.85 -38.06
C GLY A 1087 -0.66 19.41 -37.25
N ILE A 1088 -0.32 20.11 -36.16
CA ILE A 1088 0.77 19.74 -35.26
C ILE A 1088 0.15 19.22 -33.96
N LYS A 1089 0.54 18.02 -33.53
CA LYS A 1089 0.09 17.46 -32.25
C LYS A 1089 0.66 18.28 -31.09
N VAL A 1090 -0.18 18.59 -30.10
CA VAL A 1090 0.22 19.31 -28.89
C VAL A 1090 -0.17 18.53 -27.64
N LEU A 1091 0.76 18.43 -26.69
CA LEU A 1091 0.45 18.05 -25.31
C LEU A 1091 0.53 19.30 -24.44
N LEU A 1092 -0.52 19.57 -23.68
CA LEU A 1092 -0.56 20.67 -22.74
C LEU A 1092 -0.28 20.10 -21.34
N ALA A 1093 0.70 20.64 -20.63
CA ALA A 1093 0.86 20.32 -19.22
C ALA A 1093 -0.34 20.88 -18.44
N GLU A 1094 -0.97 20.03 -17.62
CA GLU A 1094 -2.07 20.44 -16.73
C GLU A 1094 -1.50 21.11 -15.46
N ASP A 1095 -2.24 22.06 -14.89
CA ASP A 1095 -2.01 22.54 -13.52
C ASP A 1095 -2.20 21.37 -12.53
N GLU A 1096 -1.18 21.09 -11.71
CA GLU A 1096 -1.16 19.99 -10.71
C GLU A 1096 -2.20 20.15 -9.58
#